data_AF-A0A4Y7J3H4-F1
#
_entry.id   AF-A0A4Y7J3H4-F1
#
_cell.length_a   1.000
_cell.length_b   1.000
_cell.length_c   1.000
_cell.angle_alpha   90.00
_cell.angle_beta   90.00
_cell.angle_gamma   90.00
#
_symmetry.space_group_name_H-M   'P 1'
#
loop_
_entity.id
_entity.type
_entity.pdbx_description
1 polymer ?
#
loop_
_entity_poly.entity_id
_entity_poly.type
_entity_poly.pdbx_seq_one_letter_code
_entity_poly.pdbx_strand_id
1 'polypeptide(L)'
;MKGQHKFLSDLIMFVSSSMAMRERSSESARFEVLNAKYSAVVFDNDDASIHIDAVIDPLSPLGQKLAPLLRLLSKFVQPSMRIVLNPMSSLVDIPLKNYYRFVLPTMDDFSSSDFAINGPKAFFANMPLSKTLTMNLDVPEPWLVQPVIAVYDLDNIVLENLGDTRTLQAVYELESLVLTGHCSEKDHEAPRGLQLILGTKSRAHLVDTLVMANLGYFQMKASPGVWYLQLAPGRSSDLYVLKEHEDGDEVLPFRKQITIDDLRGKLVHLEVVKKKGREHDQLLSSSDDANNLDERKYIIVSWFSRRVVSTGFNVVSDQGNSKSWNTNLLKWASGLIGGSEHEKRKGGSVERKDGRHGKTINIFSVASGHLYERFLKIMILSVLKNTHRPVKFWFIKNYLSPQFKNIIPHMARDYGFEYELITYKWPTWLHKQKEKQRIIWAYKILFLDVIFPLSLEKVIFVDADQIVRADMGELYDMDMKGKPYAYTPFCDNNKDMDGFRFWRQGFWKEHLRGRPYHISALYVVDLLKFRQTAAGDNLRVFYETLSKDPNSLSNLDQDLPNYAQHTVPIFSLPQEWLWCESWCGNSTKARAKTIDLCNNPMTKEPKLQARRHISNSKIHYSSCPEQGAKRIVTEWPDLDLEARRFTARITGEEIDDAKETITTSTQAKSEASSIVEEDKESKSEL
;
A
#
# COMPACT_ATOMS: atom_id res chain seq x y z
N MET A 1 -40.15 -1.69 7.09
CA MET A 1 -40.02 -0.67 6.01
C MET A 1 -38.56 -0.32 5.67
N LYS A 2 -37.63 -0.04 6.61
CA LYS A 2 -36.22 0.27 6.26
C LYS A 2 -35.47 -0.84 5.47
N GLY A 3 -35.77 -2.12 5.71
CA GLY A 3 -35.14 -3.24 4.98
C GLY A 3 -35.57 -3.37 3.51
N GLN A 4 -36.83 -3.07 3.18
CA GLN A 4 -37.35 -3.15 1.80
C GLN A 4 -36.76 -2.05 0.90
N HIS A 5 -36.58 -0.83 1.41
CA HIS A 5 -35.93 0.24 0.66
C HIS A 5 -34.45 -0.04 0.38
N LYS A 6 -33.74 -0.67 1.33
CA LYS A 6 -32.35 -1.09 1.15
C LYS A 6 -32.24 -2.18 0.08
N PHE A 7 -33.10 -3.20 0.15
CA PHE A 7 -33.16 -4.26 -0.86
C PHE A 7 -33.44 -3.72 -2.26
N LEU A 8 -34.41 -2.82 -2.42
CA LEU A 8 -34.74 -2.25 -3.73
C LEU A 8 -33.60 -1.38 -4.26
N SER A 9 -32.94 -0.59 -3.40
CA SER A 9 -31.77 0.20 -3.78
C SER A 9 -30.59 -0.68 -4.22
N ASP A 10 -30.30 -1.74 -3.47
CA ASP A 10 -29.22 -2.68 -3.79
C ASP A 10 -29.54 -3.40 -5.11
N LEU A 11 -30.78 -3.86 -5.28
CA LEU A 11 -31.24 -4.51 -6.52
C LEU A 11 -31.16 -3.56 -7.72
N ILE A 12 -31.62 -2.32 -7.60
CA ILE A 12 -31.51 -1.31 -8.66
C ILE A 12 -30.05 -1.05 -9.00
N MET A 13 -29.16 -0.92 -8.02
CA MET A 13 -27.73 -0.76 -8.27
C MET A 13 -27.12 -2.00 -8.96
N PHE A 14 -27.49 -3.22 -8.54
CA PHE A 14 -27.02 -4.44 -9.19
C PHE A 14 -27.49 -4.56 -10.64
N VAL A 15 -28.77 -4.29 -10.89
CA VAL A 15 -29.39 -4.34 -12.22
C VAL A 15 -28.82 -3.24 -13.11
N SER A 16 -28.76 -1.99 -12.65
CA SER A 16 -28.14 -0.87 -13.37
C SER A 16 -26.67 -1.16 -13.70
N SER A 17 -25.91 -1.67 -12.73
CA SER A 17 -24.51 -2.05 -12.91
C SER A 17 -24.32 -3.15 -13.95
N SER A 18 -25.26 -4.09 -14.02
CA SER A 18 -25.20 -5.22 -14.97
C SER A 18 -25.67 -4.81 -16.37
N MET A 19 -26.60 -3.85 -16.47
CA MET A 19 -27.21 -3.42 -17.73
C MET A 19 -26.43 -2.32 -18.46
N ALA A 20 -25.65 -1.51 -17.74
CA ALA A 20 -24.99 -0.41 -18.40
C ALA A 20 -23.80 -0.93 -19.24
N MET A 21 -24.01 -0.85 -20.55
CA MET A 21 -23.08 -1.29 -21.56
C MET A 21 -21.83 -0.41 -21.56
N ARG A 22 -20.66 -1.05 -21.69
CA ARG A 22 -19.43 -0.37 -22.06
C ARG A 22 -19.35 -0.44 -23.57
N GLU A 23 -19.61 0.67 -24.26
CA GLU A 23 -19.23 0.77 -25.67
C GLU A 23 -17.70 0.67 -25.73
N ARG A 24 -17.21 -0.44 -26.29
CA ARG A 24 -15.81 -0.58 -26.68
C ARG A 24 -15.72 -0.24 -28.16
N SER A 25 -14.71 0.53 -28.54
CA SER A 25 -14.39 0.78 -29.95
C SER A 25 -14.30 -0.55 -30.70
N SER A 26 -15.01 -0.62 -31.82
CA SER A 26 -15.25 -1.79 -32.65
C SER A 26 -13.98 -2.42 -33.22
N GLU A 27 -13.44 -3.43 -32.54
CA GLU A 27 -12.80 -4.55 -33.21
C GLU A 27 -13.85 -5.65 -33.35
N SER A 28 -14.47 -5.75 -34.53
CA SER A 28 -15.39 -6.85 -34.83
C SER A 28 -14.58 -8.11 -35.11
N ALA A 29 -14.57 -9.07 -34.18
CA ALA A 29 -14.08 -10.41 -34.45
C ALA A 29 -15.08 -11.13 -35.36
N ARG A 30 -14.62 -11.71 -36.49
CA ARG A 30 -15.48 -12.47 -37.40
C ARG A 30 -15.62 -13.92 -36.91
N PHE A 31 -16.63 -14.18 -36.08
CA PHE A 31 -16.90 -15.51 -35.50
C PHE A 31 -17.36 -16.55 -36.53
N GLU A 32 -17.83 -16.13 -37.71
CA GLU A 32 -18.23 -17.00 -38.83
C GLU A 32 -17.07 -17.83 -39.39
N VAL A 33 -15.82 -17.40 -39.17
CA VAL A 33 -14.61 -18.04 -39.72
C VAL A 33 -14.15 -19.25 -38.89
N LEU A 34 -14.68 -19.41 -37.67
CA LEU A 34 -14.24 -20.46 -36.75
C LEU A 34 -14.93 -21.79 -37.07
N ASN A 35 -14.18 -22.74 -37.65
CA ASN A 35 -14.62 -24.13 -37.76
C ASN A 35 -14.57 -24.79 -36.37
N ALA A 36 -15.73 -24.95 -35.75
CA ALA A 36 -15.85 -25.36 -34.36
C ALA A 36 -16.56 -26.71 -34.15
N LYS A 37 -16.58 -27.58 -35.17
CA LYS A 37 -17.34 -28.85 -35.13
C LYS A 37 -17.12 -29.72 -33.88
N TYR A 38 -15.87 -29.77 -33.39
CA TYR A 38 -15.49 -30.58 -32.21
C TYR A 38 -15.06 -29.74 -31.00
N SER A 39 -14.97 -28.42 -31.15
CA SER A 39 -14.50 -27.51 -30.11
C SER A 39 -15.62 -26.61 -29.57
N ALA A 40 -16.80 -26.61 -30.18
CA ALA A 40 -17.96 -25.85 -29.70
C ALA A 40 -18.93 -26.71 -28.87
N VAL A 41 -19.47 -26.08 -27.83
CA VAL A 41 -20.71 -26.49 -27.18
C VAL A 41 -21.79 -25.49 -27.59
N VAL A 42 -22.87 -25.98 -28.20
CA VAL A 42 -23.97 -25.15 -28.72
C VAL A 42 -25.22 -25.38 -27.87
N PHE A 43 -25.87 -24.28 -27.49
CA PHE A 43 -27.15 -24.21 -26.80
C PHE A 43 -28.10 -23.44 -27.71
N ASP A 44 -28.90 -24.17 -28.47
CA ASP A 44 -29.87 -23.58 -29.38
C ASP A 44 -31.17 -23.23 -28.63
N ASN A 45 -31.65 -22.03 -28.86
CA ASN A 45 -32.96 -21.56 -28.42
C ASN A 45 -33.50 -20.62 -29.50
N ASP A 46 -34.46 -21.10 -30.28
CA ASP A 46 -35.03 -20.37 -31.42
C ASP A 46 -35.81 -19.13 -31.00
N ASP A 47 -36.30 -19.10 -29.75
CA ASP A 47 -37.04 -17.96 -29.17
C ASP A 47 -36.13 -16.94 -28.46
N ALA A 48 -34.80 -17.13 -28.54
CA ALA A 48 -33.85 -16.26 -27.84
C ALA A 48 -33.72 -14.89 -28.51
N SER A 49 -33.92 -13.83 -27.72
CA SER A 49 -33.65 -12.45 -28.12
C SER A 49 -32.17 -12.07 -28.10
N ILE A 50 -31.34 -12.88 -27.43
CA ILE A 50 -29.90 -12.65 -27.27
C ILE A 50 -29.15 -13.87 -27.79
N HIS A 51 -28.14 -13.62 -28.63
CA HIS A 51 -27.21 -14.63 -29.12
C HIS A 51 -25.81 -14.36 -28.56
N ILE A 52 -25.13 -15.40 -28.06
CA ILE A 52 -23.80 -15.30 -27.45
C ILE A 52 -22.84 -16.25 -28.13
N ASP A 53 -21.83 -15.69 -28.79
CA ASP A 53 -20.64 -16.42 -29.21
C ASP A 53 -19.49 -16.17 -28.23
N ALA A 54 -19.00 -17.23 -27.58
CA ALA A 54 -17.93 -17.14 -26.60
C ALA A 54 -16.74 -18.03 -27.00
N VAL A 55 -15.59 -17.44 -27.29
CA VAL A 55 -14.33 -18.17 -27.53
C VAL A 55 -13.48 -18.12 -26.26
N ILE A 56 -13.24 -19.27 -25.66
CA ILE A 56 -12.64 -19.38 -24.32
C ILE A 56 -11.47 -20.33 -24.36
N ASP A 57 -10.31 -19.88 -23.87
CA ASP A 57 -9.26 -20.79 -23.45
C ASP A 57 -9.62 -21.34 -22.05
N PRO A 58 -9.97 -22.63 -21.92
CA PRO A 58 -10.36 -23.23 -20.65
C PRO A 58 -9.24 -23.23 -19.60
N LEU A 59 -7.98 -23.09 -20.03
CA LEU A 59 -6.80 -23.05 -19.16
C LEU A 59 -6.40 -21.62 -18.79
N SER A 60 -7.22 -20.62 -19.13
CA SER A 60 -6.95 -19.22 -18.80
C SER A 60 -7.66 -18.76 -17.51
N PRO A 61 -7.07 -17.83 -16.73
CA PRO A 61 -7.75 -17.21 -15.59
C PRO A 61 -9.06 -16.49 -15.97
N LEU A 62 -9.13 -15.92 -17.18
CA LEU A 62 -10.37 -15.31 -17.69
C LEU A 62 -11.45 -16.37 -17.96
N GLY A 63 -11.07 -17.56 -18.43
CA GLY A 63 -11.97 -18.70 -18.58
C GLY A 63 -12.63 -19.12 -17.26
N GLN A 64 -11.86 -19.16 -16.17
CA GLN A 64 -12.40 -19.44 -14.82
C GLN A 64 -13.49 -18.44 -14.40
N LYS A 65 -13.36 -17.17 -14.81
CA LYS A 65 -14.31 -16.08 -14.50
C LYS A 65 -15.53 -16.08 -15.41
N LEU A 66 -15.36 -16.36 -16.70
CA LEU A 66 -16.43 -16.35 -17.69
C LEU A 66 -17.40 -17.53 -17.53
N ALA A 67 -16.90 -18.72 -17.18
CA ALA A 67 -17.75 -19.91 -17.11
C ALA A 67 -18.96 -19.77 -16.14
N PRO A 68 -18.81 -19.28 -14.91
CA PRO A 68 -19.96 -19.03 -14.02
C PRO A 68 -20.93 -17.95 -14.54
N LEU A 69 -20.41 -16.92 -15.23
CA LEU A 69 -21.24 -15.86 -15.82
C LEU A 69 -22.09 -16.38 -16.98
N LEU A 70 -21.52 -17.20 -17.86
CA LEU A 70 -22.29 -17.83 -18.94
C LEU A 70 -23.37 -18.76 -18.39
N ARG A 71 -23.08 -19.52 -17.33
CA ARG A 71 -24.09 -20.34 -16.64
C ARG A 71 -25.22 -19.49 -16.06
N LEU A 72 -24.91 -18.31 -15.51
CA LEU A 72 -25.89 -17.37 -15.01
C LEU A 72 -26.80 -16.86 -16.14
N LEU A 73 -26.21 -16.40 -17.24
CA LEU A 73 -26.96 -15.93 -18.42
C LEU A 73 -27.85 -17.04 -18.98
N SER A 74 -27.36 -18.28 -19.04
CA SER A 74 -28.14 -19.44 -19.48
C SER A 74 -29.37 -19.66 -18.60
N LYS A 75 -29.22 -19.52 -17.27
CA LYS A 75 -30.31 -19.72 -16.32
C LYS A 75 -31.38 -18.63 -16.36
N PHE A 76 -30.97 -17.37 -16.49
CA PHE A 76 -31.88 -16.22 -16.31
C PHE A 76 -32.38 -15.60 -17.62
N VAL A 77 -31.56 -15.60 -18.67
CA VAL A 77 -31.86 -14.95 -19.95
C VAL A 77 -32.21 -15.99 -21.03
N GLN A 78 -31.81 -17.25 -20.84
CA GLN A 78 -31.98 -18.33 -21.81
C GLN A 78 -31.58 -17.94 -23.25
N PRO A 79 -30.40 -17.33 -23.47
CA PRO A 79 -29.99 -16.95 -24.81
C PRO A 79 -29.59 -18.18 -25.64
N SER A 80 -29.57 -18.02 -26.96
CA SER A 80 -28.87 -18.95 -27.85
C SER A 80 -27.37 -18.73 -27.66
N MET A 81 -26.61 -19.79 -27.38
CA MET A 81 -25.17 -19.67 -27.12
C MET A 81 -24.34 -20.68 -27.89
N ARG A 82 -23.18 -20.25 -28.39
CA ARG A 82 -22.13 -21.13 -28.89
C ARG A 82 -20.82 -20.82 -28.18
N ILE A 83 -20.34 -21.79 -27.42
CA ILE A 83 -19.12 -21.69 -26.61
C ILE A 83 -18.01 -22.51 -27.27
N VAL A 84 -17.05 -21.84 -27.89
CA VAL A 84 -15.89 -22.43 -28.55
C VAL A 84 -14.72 -22.52 -27.58
N LEU A 85 -14.21 -23.72 -27.34
CA LEU A 85 -13.02 -23.96 -26.53
C LEU A 85 -11.77 -23.88 -27.42
N ASN A 86 -10.90 -22.91 -27.13
CA ASN A 86 -9.68 -22.65 -27.90
C ASN A 86 -8.46 -22.57 -26.97
N PRO A 87 -7.93 -23.73 -26.51
CA PRO A 87 -6.76 -23.75 -25.66
C PRO A 87 -5.48 -23.42 -26.44
N MET A 88 -4.46 -22.90 -25.75
CA MET A 88 -3.12 -22.77 -26.33
C MET A 88 -2.50 -24.15 -26.57
N SER A 89 -1.86 -24.32 -27.73
CA SER A 89 -1.26 -25.61 -28.15
C SER A 89 0.04 -25.95 -27.41
N SER A 90 0.72 -24.95 -26.86
CA SER A 90 2.00 -25.11 -26.16
C SER A 90 1.97 -24.37 -24.84
N LEU A 91 2.27 -25.09 -23.76
CA LEU A 91 2.33 -24.56 -22.40
C LEU A 91 3.74 -24.82 -21.85
N VAL A 92 4.42 -23.74 -21.44
CA VAL A 92 5.76 -23.83 -20.83
C VAL A 92 5.66 -24.16 -19.33
N ASP A 93 4.56 -23.77 -18.70
CA ASP A 93 4.33 -23.90 -17.26
C ASP A 93 2.85 -24.24 -17.01
N ILE A 94 2.53 -24.65 -15.78
CA ILE A 94 1.16 -24.92 -15.34
C ILE A 94 0.33 -23.63 -15.50
N PRO A 95 -0.73 -23.64 -16.34
CA PRO A 95 -1.41 -22.42 -16.76
C PRO A 95 -2.30 -21.82 -15.66
N LEU A 96 -2.83 -22.66 -14.77
CA LEU A 96 -3.67 -22.27 -13.63
C LEU A 96 -3.00 -22.70 -12.33
N LYS A 97 -2.56 -21.72 -11.54
CA LYS A 97 -1.91 -21.91 -10.22
C LYS A 97 -2.84 -21.60 -9.04
N ASN A 98 -4.15 -21.52 -9.28
CA ASN A 98 -5.14 -21.09 -8.30
C ASN A 98 -6.40 -21.96 -8.34
N TYR A 99 -7.16 -21.91 -7.23
CA TYR A 99 -8.53 -22.37 -7.16
C TYR A 99 -9.45 -21.15 -7.21
N TYR A 100 -10.48 -21.18 -8.06
CA TYR A 100 -11.36 -20.03 -8.27
C TYR A 100 -12.83 -20.37 -8.06
N ARG A 101 -13.55 -19.47 -7.38
CA ARG A 101 -15.00 -19.51 -7.21
C ARG A 101 -15.55 -18.11 -7.42
N PHE A 102 -16.51 -17.99 -8.33
CA PHE A 102 -17.24 -16.75 -8.56
C PHE A 102 -18.44 -16.70 -7.60
N VAL A 103 -18.56 -15.63 -6.83
CA VAL A 103 -19.64 -15.47 -5.85
C VAL A 103 -20.79 -14.70 -6.48
N LEU A 104 -21.97 -15.30 -6.46
CA LEU A 104 -23.22 -14.67 -6.91
C LEU A 104 -24.23 -14.71 -5.77
N PRO A 105 -24.88 -13.60 -5.45
CA PRO A 105 -25.95 -13.59 -4.46
C PRO A 105 -27.14 -14.43 -4.94
N THR A 106 -27.70 -15.21 -4.03
CA THR A 106 -28.92 -16.00 -4.22
C THR A 106 -30.05 -15.44 -3.35
N MET A 107 -31.30 -15.77 -3.68
CA MET A 107 -32.45 -15.29 -2.91
C MET A 107 -32.41 -15.76 -1.44
N ASP A 108 -31.82 -16.92 -1.19
CA ASP A 108 -31.68 -17.49 0.16
C ASP A 108 -30.73 -16.67 1.04
N ASP A 109 -29.70 -16.03 0.45
CA ASP A 109 -28.74 -15.18 1.18
C ASP A 109 -29.41 -13.94 1.79
N PHE A 110 -30.55 -13.50 1.24
CA PHE A 110 -31.29 -12.33 1.74
C PHE A 110 -32.39 -12.68 2.75
N SER A 111 -32.61 -13.97 3.05
CA SER A 111 -33.69 -14.42 3.94
C SER A 111 -33.33 -14.34 5.43
N SER A 112 -32.04 -14.21 5.75
CA SER A 112 -31.54 -14.21 7.13
C SER A 112 -31.29 -12.80 7.67
N SER A 113 -31.56 -12.57 8.95
CA SER A 113 -31.44 -11.25 9.59
C SER A 113 -29.99 -10.79 9.84
N ASP A 114 -29.02 -11.70 9.76
CA ASP A 114 -27.60 -11.42 10.02
C ASP A 114 -26.75 -11.52 8.73
N PHE A 115 -26.74 -10.43 7.98
CA PHE A 115 -25.99 -10.30 6.73
C PHE A 115 -24.46 -10.36 6.92
N ALA A 116 -23.94 -10.20 8.14
CA ALA A 116 -22.50 -10.22 8.38
C ALA A 116 -21.91 -11.64 8.31
N ILE A 117 -22.73 -12.67 8.54
CA ILE A 117 -22.30 -14.07 8.56
C ILE A 117 -22.97 -14.89 7.45
N ASN A 118 -24.20 -14.55 7.05
CA ASN A 118 -25.03 -15.33 6.13
C ASN A 118 -25.18 -14.70 4.74
N GLY A 119 -24.20 -13.94 4.29
CA GLY A 119 -24.15 -13.41 2.93
C GLY A 119 -23.64 -14.39 1.88
N PRO A 120 -23.63 -13.97 0.59
CA PRO A 120 -23.07 -14.77 -0.50
C PRO A 120 -21.62 -15.17 -0.19
N LYS A 121 -21.32 -16.46 -0.30
CA LYS A 121 -20.02 -17.02 0.14
C LYS A 121 -19.36 -17.88 -0.93
N ALA A 122 -18.04 -17.82 -0.99
CA ALA A 122 -17.22 -18.79 -1.69
C ALA A 122 -16.81 -19.91 -0.73
N PHE A 123 -17.25 -21.14 -1.01
CA PHE A 123 -16.84 -22.32 -0.26
C PHE A 123 -15.91 -23.20 -1.09
N PHE A 124 -14.77 -23.54 -0.51
CA PHE A 124 -13.75 -24.41 -1.12
C PHE A 124 -13.66 -25.70 -0.30
N ALA A 125 -14.22 -26.79 -0.84
CA ALA A 125 -14.15 -28.12 -0.24
C ALA A 125 -12.89 -28.87 -0.70
N ASN A 126 -12.40 -29.80 0.13
CA ASN A 126 -11.32 -30.74 -0.21
C ASN A 126 -10.04 -30.07 -0.71
N MET A 127 -9.68 -28.95 -0.10
CA MET A 127 -8.46 -28.22 -0.42
C MET A 127 -7.21 -28.98 0.07
N PRO A 128 -6.06 -28.87 -0.63
CA PRO A 128 -4.84 -29.56 -0.25
C PRO A 128 -4.36 -29.12 1.14
N LEU A 129 -4.11 -30.07 2.03
CA LEU A 129 -3.82 -29.77 3.45
C LEU A 129 -2.39 -29.24 3.69
N SER A 130 -1.41 -29.81 2.98
CA SER A 130 0.02 -29.55 3.18
C SER A 130 0.60 -28.46 2.29
N LYS A 131 -0.21 -27.89 1.38
CA LYS A 131 0.24 -26.81 0.49
C LYS A 131 -0.05 -25.47 1.15
N THR A 132 0.91 -24.55 1.06
CA THR A 132 0.70 -23.16 1.43
C THR A 132 -0.21 -22.50 0.41
N LEU A 133 -1.29 -21.89 0.88
CA LEU A 133 -2.30 -21.20 0.10
C LEU A 133 -2.36 -19.73 0.50
N THR A 134 -2.66 -18.87 -0.47
CA THR A 134 -2.96 -17.46 -0.23
C THR A 134 -4.40 -17.19 -0.64
N MET A 135 -5.16 -16.58 0.26
CA MET A 135 -6.53 -16.14 -0.03
C MET A 135 -6.48 -14.78 -0.72
N ASN A 136 -7.08 -14.69 -1.91
CA ASN A 136 -7.17 -13.44 -2.66
C ASN A 136 -8.60 -13.24 -3.20
N LEU A 137 -9.02 -11.99 -3.30
CA LEU A 137 -10.35 -11.61 -3.78
C LEU A 137 -10.24 -10.87 -5.11
N ASP A 138 -10.81 -11.45 -6.17
CA ASP A 138 -10.92 -10.82 -7.48
C ASP A 138 -12.15 -9.90 -7.53
N VAL A 139 -11.94 -8.61 -7.27
CA VAL A 139 -13.01 -7.60 -7.19
C VAL A 139 -12.99 -6.66 -8.40
N PRO A 140 -14.15 -6.05 -8.75
CA PRO A 140 -14.19 -4.97 -9.73
C PRO A 140 -13.20 -3.83 -9.43
N GLU A 141 -12.68 -3.20 -10.49
CA GLU A 141 -11.74 -2.08 -10.42
C GLU A 141 -12.21 -0.86 -9.60
N PRO A 142 -13.50 -0.59 -9.40
CA PRO A 142 -13.96 0.49 -8.53
C PRO A 142 -14.06 0.09 -7.06
N TRP A 143 -13.90 -1.17 -6.68
CA TRP A 143 -14.20 -1.63 -5.31
C TRP A 143 -12.99 -1.60 -4.38
N LEU A 144 -13.05 -0.88 -3.28
CA LEU A 144 -12.05 -0.98 -2.20
C LEU A 144 -12.56 -1.97 -1.15
N VAL A 145 -11.91 -3.12 -1.08
CA VAL A 145 -12.28 -4.21 -0.19
C VAL A 145 -11.17 -4.49 0.80
N GLN A 146 -11.56 -4.81 2.04
CA GLN A 146 -10.64 -5.16 3.11
C GLN A 146 -11.14 -6.38 3.89
N PRO A 147 -10.25 -7.20 4.47
CA PRO A 147 -10.64 -8.21 5.44
C PRO A 147 -11.07 -7.51 6.74
N VAL A 148 -12.22 -7.92 7.29
CA VAL A 148 -12.74 -7.43 8.58
C VAL A 148 -12.69 -8.51 9.65
N ILE A 149 -12.84 -9.78 9.28
CA ILE A 149 -12.69 -10.93 10.18
C ILE A 149 -11.73 -11.91 9.54
N ALA A 150 -10.61 -12.18 10.21
CA ALA A 150 -9.65 -13.21 9.82
C ALA A 150 -8.85 -13.64 11.06
N VAL A 151 -9.06 -14.89 11.50
CA VAL A 151 -8.35 -15.47 12.65
C VAL A 151 -6.97 -15.96 12.26
N TYR A 152 -6.83 -16.47 11.04
CA TYR A 152 -5.59 -17.02 10.51
C TYR A 152 -4.94 -16.07 9.51
N ASP A 153 -3.64 -16.27 9.29
CA ASP A 153 -2.87 -15.55 8.27
C ASP A 153 -3.38 -15.93 6.87
N LEU A 154 -4.04 -14.97 6.20
CA LEU A 154 -4.61 -15.17 4.87
C LEU A 154 -3.55 -15.30 3.77
N ASP A 155 -2.30 -14.95 4.06
CA ASP A 155 -1.20 -15.02 3.10
C ASP A 155 -0.47 -16.36 3.12
N ASN A 156 -0.44 -17.00 4.28
CA ASN A 156 0.33 -18.20 4.56
C ASN A 156 -0.57 -19.31 5.14
N ILE A 157 -1.69 -19.59 4.48
CA ILE A 157 -2.65 -20.60 4.94
C ILE A 157 -2.05 -21.99 4.72
N VAL A 158 -1.88 -22.76 5.79
CA VAL A 158 -1.58 -24.20 5.73
C VAL A 158 -2.67 -24.93 6.51
N LEU A 159 -3.53 -25.67 5.81
CA LEU A 159 -4.75 -26.21 6.42
C LEU A 159 -4.47 -27.33 7.43
N GLU A 160 -3.33 -28.03 7.32
CA GLU A 160 -2.89 -29.00 8.32
C GLU A 160 -2.63 -28.36 9.71
N ASN A 161 -2.37 -27.05 9.74
CA ASN A 161 -2.10 -26.30 10.97
C ASN A 161 -3.38 -25.84 11.68
N LEU A 162 -4.57 -26.09 11.12
CA LEU A 162 -5.84 -25.72 11.73
C LEU A 162 -6.22 -26.58 12.94
N GLY A 163 -5.52 -27.70 13.17
CA GLY A 163 -5.78 -28.62 14.28
C GLY A 163 -7.19 -29.20 14.22
N ASP A 164 -7.96 -29.03 15.30
CA ASP A 164 -9.35 -29.51 15.41
C ASP A 164 -10.34 -28.69 14.57
N THR A 165 -9.94 -27.50 14.11
CA THR A 165 -10.80 -26.61 13.33
C THR A 165 -10.83 -27.07 11.88
N ARG A 166 -11.96 -27.62 11.43
CA ARG A 166 -12.08 -28.17 10.06
C ARG A 166 -12.32 -27.13 8.97
N THR A 167 -12.62 -25.88 9.33
CA THR A 167 -12.98 -24.83 8.38
C THR A 167 -12.30 -23.51 8.75
N LEU A 168 -11.53 -22.96 7.82
CA LEU A 168 -11.04 -21.59 7.90
C LEU A 168 -12.08 -20.64 7.32
N GLN A 169 -12.41 -19.57 8.06
CA GLN A 169 -13.33 -18.53 7.62
C GLN A 169 -12.63 -17.17 7.62
N ALA A 170 -12.91 -16.38 6.58
CA ALA A 170 -12.55 -14.98 6.49
C ALA A 170 -13.76 -14.19 5.95
N VAL A 171 -13.97 -12.98 6.47
CA VAL A 171 -15.05 -12.07 6.04
C VAL A 171 -14.42 -10.79 5.51
N TYR A 172 -14.89 -10.35 4.35
CA TYR A 172 -14.47 -9.14 3.67
C TYR A 172 -15.60 -8.12 3.63
N GLU A 173 -15.24 -6.85 3.64
CA GLU A 173 -16.16 -5.72 3.53
C GLU A 173 -15.78 -4.82 2.35
N LEU A 174 -16.77 -4.42 1.55
CA LEU A 174 -16.65 -3.31 0.62
C LEU A 174 -16.65 -1.99 1.40
N GLU A 175 -15.45 -1.49 1.73
CA GLU A 175 -15.25 -0.26 2.50
C GLU A 175 -15.79 0.96 1.74
N SER A 176 -15.49 1.05 0.44
CA SER A 176 -15.90 2.16 -0.42
C SER A 176 -15.77 1.83 -1.89
N LEU A 177 -16.39 2.65 -2.73
CA LEU A 177 -16.10 2.70 -4.16
C LEU A 177 -15.00 3.73 -4.42
N VAL A 178 -14.30 3.57 -5.53
CA VAL A 178 -13.30 4.53 -6.02
C VAL A 178 -13.95 5.39 -7.09
N LEU A 179 -14.04 6.68 -6.80
CA LEU A 179 -14.25 7.71 -7.80
C LEU A 179 -12.90 7.96 -8.48
N THR A 180 -12.82 7.74 -9.79
CA THR A 180 -11.61 8.01 -10.58
C THR A 180 -11.87 9.17 -11.53
N GLY A 181 -10.80 9.84 -11.94
CA GLY A 181 -10.93 10.88 -12.94
C GLY A 181 -9.63 11.35 -13.54
N HIS A 182 -9.77 12.19 -14.55
CA HIS A 182 -8.70 12.84 -15.28
C HIS A 182 -8.88 14.35 -15.21
N CYS A 183 -7.83 15.06 -14.83
CA CYS A 183 -7.80 16.51 -14.77
C CYS A 183 -6.81 17.06 -15.81
N SER A 184 -7.31 17.95 -16.67
CA SER A 184 -6.51 18.63 -17.69
C SER A 184 -6.44 20.12 -17.39
N GLU A 185 -5.31 20.75 -17.75
CA GLU A 185 -5.17 22.20 -17.78
C GLU A 185 -5.29 22.65 -19.24
N LYS A 186 -6.06 23.71 -19.49
CA LYS A 186 -6.22 24.23 -20.85
C LYS A 186 -4.86 24.63 -21.42
N ASP A 187 -4.54 24.11 -22.62
CA ASP A 187 -3.30 24.39 -23.37
C ASP A 187 -1.98 23.97 -22.68
N HIS A 188 -2.06 23.17 -21.60
CA HIS A 188 -0.91 22.73 -20.80
C HIS A 188 -0.98 21.25 -20.39
N GLU A 189 0.12 20.74 -19.83
CA GLU A 189 0.14 19.43 -19.19
C GLU A 189 -0.80 19.37 -17.99
N ALA A 190 -1.16 18.16 -17.54
CA ALA A 190 -2.03 18.00 -16.39
C ALA A 190 -1.48 18.73 -15.14
N PRO A 191 -2.33 19.39 -14.33
CA PRO A 191 -1.90 20.23 -13.21
C PRO A 191 -1.41 19.37 -12.05
N ARG A 192 -0.15 18.92 -12.12
CA ARG A 192 0.46 18.01 -11.13
C ARG A 192 0.42 18.59 -9.73
N GLY A 193 -0.08 17.81 -8.78
CA GLY A 193 -0.19 18.18 -7.38
C GLY A 193 -1.41 19.04 -7.06
N LEU A 194 -2.32 19.23 -8.03
CA LEU A 194 -3.60 19.91 -7.78
C LEU A 194 -4.38 19.14 -6.74
N GLN A 195 -4.71 19.83 -5.66
CA GLN A 195 -5.46 19.27 -4.56
C GLN A 195 -6.94 19.37 -4.85
N LEU A 196 -7.61 18.23 -4.74
CA LEU A 196 -9.05 18.13 -4.89
C LEU A 196 -9.65 17.65 -3.57
N ILE A 197 -10.83 18.15 -3.24
CA ILE A 197 -11.63 17.64 -2.13
C ILE A 197 -13.03 17.25 -2.56
N LEU A 198 -13.51 16.19 -1.92
CA LEU A 198 -14.84 15.64 -2.08
C LEU A 198 -15.55 15.74 -0.74
N GLY A 199 -16.80 16.20 -0.78
CA GLY A 199 -17.64 16.33 0.39
C GLY A 199 -19.12 16.20 0.06
N THR A 200 -19.95 16.24 1.09
CA THR A 200 -21.41 16.34 0.95
C THR A 200 -21.85 17.79 1.13
N LYS A 201 -23.13 18.08 0.88
CA LYS A 201 -23.71 19.41 1.13
C LYS A 201 -23.56 19.85 2.60
N SER A 202 -23.61 18.90 3.55
CA SER A 202 -23.47 19.17 4.98
C SER A 202 -22.01 19.22 5.44
N ARG A 203 -21.12 18.42 4.86
CA ARG A 203 -19.69 18.38 5.18
C ARG A 203 -18.87 18.52 3.90
N ALA A 204 -18.47 19.76 3.61
CA ALA A 204 -17.80 20.12 2.35
C ALA A 204 -16.41 19.48 2.14
N HIS A 205 -15.82 18.90 3.19
CA HIS A 205 -14.55 18.19 3.12
C HIS A 205 -14.71 16.86 3.87
N LEU A 206 -14.58 15.75 3.13
CA LEU A 206 -14.60 14.38 3.63
C LEU A 206 -13.45 13.54 3.09
N VAL A 207 -13.00 13.81 1.88
CA VAL A 207 -11.86 13.12 1.28
C VAL A 207 -11.05 14.15 0.49
N ASP A 208 -9.74 14.03 0.51
CA ASP A 208 -8.82 14.78 -0.32
C ASP A 208 -7.97 13.86 -1.20
N THR A 209 -7.45 14.41 -2.30
CA THR A 209 -6.53 13.69 -3.19
C THR A 209 -5.70 14.66 -4.01
N LEU A 210 -4.73 14.11 -4.74
CA LEU A 210 -3.83 14.84 -5.63
C LEU A 210 -3.96 14.35 -7.07
N VAL A 211 -3.86 15.29 -8.00
CA VAL A 211 -3.75 15.02 -9.43
C VAL A 211 -2.31 14.64 -9.78
N MET A 212 -2.14 13.46 -10.40
CA MET A 212 -0.87 13.00 -10.99
C MET A 212 -0.55 13.75 -12.28
N ALA A 213 0.73 13.86 -12.66
CA ALA A 213 1.04 14.33 -14.03
C ALA A 213 0.66 13.28 -15.07
N ASN A 214 0.86 12.00 -14.75
CA ASN A 214 0.46 10.91 -15.65
C ASN A 214 -1.07 10.94 -15.88
N LEU A 215 -1.47 11.32 -17.10
CA LEU A 215 -2.87 11.38 -17.55
C LEU A 215 -3.80 12.28 -16.72
N GLY A 216 -3.25 13.16 -15.88
CA GLY A 216 -4.06 13.92 -14.93
C GLY A 216 -4.85 13.06 -13.96
N TYR A 217 -4.39 11.84 -13.69
CA TYR A 217 -5.16 10.86 -12.94
C TYR A 217 -5.33 11.30 -11.47
N PHE A 218 -6.54 11.18 -10.96
CA PHE A 218 -6.84 11.28 -9.53
C PHE A 218 -7.85 10.21 -9.12
N GLN A 219 -7.87 9.89 -7.83
CA GLN A 219 -8.88 9.01 -7.27
C GLN A 219 -9.26 9.38 -5.84
N MET A 220 -10.51 9.08 -5.47
CA MET A 220 -11.07 9.38 -4.15
C MET A 220 -11.96 8.23 -3.71
N LYS A 221 -11.99 7.99 -2.40
CA LYS A 221 -12.96 7.07 -1.81
C LYS A 221 -14.33 7.74 -1.79
N ALA A 222 -15.35 7.05 -2.25
CA ALA A 222 -16.73 7.51 -2.21
C ALA A 222 -17.68 6.35 -1.92
N SER A 223 -18.73 6.62 -1.16
CA SER A 223 -19.86 5.71 -1.02
C SER A 223 -20.97 6.11 -2.01
N PRO A 224 -21.93 5.22 -2.31
CA PRO A 224 -23.12 5.60 -3.07
C PRO A 224 -23.80 6.85 -2.47
N GLY A 225 -24.16 7.81 -3.33
CA GLY A 225 -24.75 9.08 -2.90
C GLY A 225 -24.33 10.27 -3.76
N VAL A 226 -24.74 11.47 -3.32
CA VAL A 226 -24.45 12.75 -3.99
C VAL A 226 -23.29 13.46 -3.29
N TRP A 227 -22.26 13.76 -4.06
CA TRP A 227 -21.02 14.38 -3.63
C TRP A 227 -20.76 15.68 -4.38
N TYR A 228 -19.92 16.52 -3.81
CA TYR A 228 -19.48 17.79 -4.38
C TYR A 228 -17.95 17.79 -4.41
N LEU A 229 -17.40 17.83 -5.62
CA LEU A 229 -15.97 17.91 -5.87
C LEU A 229 -15.56 19.35 -6.11
N GLN A 230 -14.48 19.78 -5.47
CA GLN A 230 -13.96 21.14 -5.59
C GLN A 230 -12.44 21.18 -5.44
N LEU A 231 -11.84 22.30 -5.82
CA LEU A 231 -10.44 22.58 -5.50
C LEU A 231 -10.28 22.72 -3.99
N ALA A 232 -9.22 22.14 -3.44
CA ALA A 232 -8.91 22.32 -2.03
C ALA A 232 -8.56 23.79 -1.74
N PRO A 233 -9.02 24.35 -0.60
CA PRO A 233 -8.62 25.66 -0.14
C PRO A 233 -7.10 25.79 -0.02
N GLY A 234 -6.56 26.92 -0.44
CA GLY A 234 -5.12 27.20 -0.51
C GLY A 234 -4.63 27.27 -1.95
N ARG A 235 -3.37 26.92 -2.19
CA ARG A 235 -2.66 27.19 -3.46
C ARG A 235 -3.40 26.67 -4.70
N SER A 236 -4.05 25.51 -4.61
CA SER A 236 -4.85 24.96 -5.71
C SER A 236 -6.01 25.90 -6.08
N SER A 237 -6.81 26.32 -5.10
CA SER A 237 -7.89 27.28 -5.30
C SER A 237 -7.41 28.72 -5.55
N ASP A 238 -6.19 29.08 -5.14
CA ASP A 238 -5.61 30.41 -5.37
C ASP A 238 -5.13 30.59 -6.81
N LEU A 239 -4.66 29.50 -7.42
CA LEU A 239 -4.12 29.50 -8.78
C LEU A 239 -5.15 29.10 -9.83
N TYR A 240 -6.06 28.17 -9.53
CA TYR A 240 -6.95 27.58 -10.53
C TYR A 240 -8.43 27.83 -10.24
N VAL A 241 -9.23 27.70 -11.30
CA VAL A 241 -10.69 27.57 -11.28
C VAL A 241 -11.12 26.36 -12.12
N LEU A 242 -12.23 25.73 -11.74
CA LEU A 242 -12.84 24.65 -12.51
C LEU A 242 -13.60 25.27 -13.70
N LYS A 243 -13.46 24.68 -14.89
CA LYS A 243 -14.21 25.05 -16.09
C LYS A 243 -15.34 24.05 -16.31
N GLU A 244 -16.53 24.52 -16.64
CA GLU A 244 -17.65 23.66 -17.08
C GLU A 244 -17.69 23.50 -18.61
N HIS A 245 -18.32 22.40 -19.02
CA HIS A 245 -18.48 21.97 -20.40
C HIS A 245 -19.87 22.40 -20.90
N GLU A 246 -20.16 23.69 -20.87
CA GLU A 246 -21.29 24.27 -21.61
C GLU A 246 -20.84 25.57 -22.29
N ASP A 247 -21.38 25.82 -23.48
CA ASP A 247 -21.03 26.87 -24.46
C ASP A 247 -21.23 28.33 -23.98
N GLY A 248 -21.15 28.58 -22.67
CA GLY A 248 -21.32 29.89 -22.04
C GLY A 248 -20.09 30.31 -21.23
N ASP A 249 -19.65 31.54 -21.44
CA ASP A 249 -18.57 32.24 -20.70
C ASP A 249 -18.87 32.46 -19.19
N GLU A 250 -19.89 31.80 -18.62
CA GLU A 250 -20.30 31.97 -17.23
C GLU A 250 -19.51 31.06 -16.27
N VAL A 251 -18.52 31.67 -15.60
CA VAL A 251 -17.78 31.06 -14.48
C VAL A 251 -18.67 31.03 -13.23
N LEU A 252 -19.44 29.97 -13.03
CA LEU A 252 -20.20 29.73 -11.80
C LEU A 252 -19.35 29.03 -10.70
N PRO A 253 -19.74 29.10 -9.41
CA PRO A 253 -18.79 28.96 -8.30
C PRO A 253 -18.47 27.51 -7.89
N PHE A 254 -17.16 27.23 -7.82
CA PHE A 254 -16.43 26.35 -6.91
C PHE A 254 -16.68 24.83 -6.87
N ARG A 255 -17.83 24.26 -7.23
CA ARG A 255 -18.14 22.83 -6.92
C ARG A 255 -18.85 22.09 -8.05
N LYS A 256 -18.29 20.95 -8.49
CA LYS A 256 -18.92 20.00 -9.43
C LYS A 256 -19.70 18.93 -8.66
N GLN A 257 -20.99 18.76 -8.97
CA GLN A 257 -21.80 17.70 -8.37
C GLN A 257 -21.48 16.34 -9.01
N ILE A 258 -21.30 15.31 -8.18
CA ILE A 258 -20.98 13.95 -8.59
C ILE A 258 -21.94 12.99 -7.88
N THR A 259 -22.79 12.31 -8.63
CA THR A 259 -23.60 11.20 -8.13
C THR A 259 -22.88 9.87 -8.35
N ILE A 260 -22.80 9.04 -7.30
CA ILE A 260 -22.38 7.64 -7.34
C ILE A 260 -23.63 6.79 -7.11
N ASP A 261 -24.14 6.21 -8.19
CA ASP A 261 -25.38 5.44 -8.27
C ASP A 261 -25.16 4.02 -8.83
N ASP A 262 -23.89 3.63 -9.04
CA ASP A 262 -23.50 2.36 -9.63
C ASP A 262 -22.28 1.77 -8.92
N LEU A 263 -22.27 0.43 -8.74
CA LEU A 263 -21.14 -0.31 -8.20
C LEU A 263 -19.91 -0.30 -9.12
N ARG A 264 -20.07 0.12 -10.37
CA ARG A 264 -18.98 0.37 -11.32
C ARG A 264 -18.28 1.72 -11.09
N GLY A 265 -18.67 2.45 -10.04
CA GLY A 265 -18.11 3.77 -9.74
C GLY A 265 -18.45 4.77 -10.84
N LYS A 266 -17.64 5.82 -10.95
CA LYS A 266 -17.83 6.88 -11.94
C LYS A 266 -16.48 7.42 -12.37
N LEU A 267 -16.28 7.58 -13.68
CA LEU A 267 -15.13 8.26 -14.25
C LEU A 267 -15.47 9.74 -14.46
N VAL A 268 -14.62 10.65 -13.97
CA VAL A 268 -14.85 12.09 -14.04
C VAL A 268 -13.75 12.78 -14.82
N HIS A 269 -14.14 13.55 -15.84
CA HIS A 269 -13.24 14.46 -16.52
C HIS A 269 -13.38 15.88 -15.95
N LEU A 270 -12.25 16.51 -15.67
CA LEU A 270 -12.14 17.88 -15.17
C LEU A 270 -11.22 18.69 -16.08
N GLU A 271 -11.60 19.93 -16.32
CA GLU A 271 -10.73 20.93 -16.94
C GLU A 271 -10.57 22.07 -15.93
N VAL A 272 -9.32 22.52 -15.74
CA VAL A 272 -9.00 23.68 -14.92
C VAL A 272 -8.29 24.74 -15.75
N VAL A 273 -8.48 25.99 -15.33
CA VAL A 273 -7.81 27.15 -15.94
C VAL A 273 -7.18 27.97 -14.82
N LYS A 274 -5.99 28.52 -15.07
CA LYS A 274 -5.37 29.46 -14.14
C LYS A 274 -6.19 30.75 -14.06
N LYS A 275 -6.26 31.32 -12.86
CA LYS A 275 -6.88 32.64 -12.64
C LYS A 275 -6.09 33.72 -13.36
N LYS A 276 -6.80 34.76 -13.83
CA LYS A 276 -6.18 35.93 -14.47
C LYS A 276 -5.10 36.55 -13.58
N GLY A 277 -3.91 36.77 -14.12
CA GLY A 277 -2.74 37.31 -13.40
C GLY A 277 -1.91 36.28 -12.62
N ARG A 278 -2.27 34.99 -12.71
CA ARG A 278 -1.57 33.86 -12.07
C ARG A 278 -1.01 32.86 -13.09
N GLU A 279 -1.01 33.20 -14.38
CA GLU A 279 -0.69 32.29 -15.49
C GLU A 279 0.75 31.73 -15.38
N HIS A 280 1.67 32.55 -14.86
CA HIS A 280 3.08 32.19 -14.70
C HIS A 280 3.41 31.53 -13.34
N ASP A 281 2.46 31.47 -12.40
CA ASP A 281 2.70 30.88 -11.09
C ASP A 281 2.69 29.34 -11.20
N GLN A 282 3.70 28.69 -10.62
CA GLN A 282 3.75 27.22 -10.55
C GLN A 282 3.00 26.70 -9.34
N LEU A 283 2.30 25.57 -9.49
CA LEU A 283 1.59 24.96 -8.38
C LEU A 283 2.53 24.40 -7.31
N LEU A 284 3.64 23.78 -7.72
CA LEU A 284 4.66 23.24 -6.82
C LEU A 284 5.88 24.18 -6.85
N SER A 285 5.90 25.21 -5.99
CA SER A 285 7.03 26.16 -5.94
C SER A 285 8.24 25.61 -5.18
N SER A 286 9.41 26.17 -5.47
CA SER A 286 10.67 25.87 -4.76
C SER A 286 10.63 26.40 -3.32
N SER A 287 11.35 25.74 -2.40
CA SER A 287 11.53 26.22 -1.01
C SER A 287 12.25 27.57 -0.94
N ASP A 288 13.08 27.87 -1.94
CA ASP A 288 13.84 29.12 -2.02
C ASP A 288 12.94 30.32 -2.35
N ASP A 289 11.87 30.09 -3.12
CA ASP A 289 10.84 31.11 -3.38
C ASP A 289 9.92 31.34 -2.18
N ALA A 290 9.67 30.31 -1.36
CA ALA A 290 8.85 30.45 -0.16
C ALA A 290 9.53 31.36 0.88
N ASN A 291 10.85 31.23 1.06
CA ASN A 291 11.64 32.14 1.91
C ASN A 291 11.72 33.56 1.32
N ASN A 292 11.86 33.69 0.00
CA ASN A 292 11.88 35.00 -0.69
C ASN A 292 10.52 35.73 -0.67
N LEU A 293 9.41 34.99 -0.66
CA LEU A 293 8.05 35.55 -0.57
C LEU A 293 7.78 36.15 0.82
N ASP A 294 8.28 35.53 1.89
CA ASP A 294 8.22 36.09 3.24
C ASP A 294 9.11 37.34 3.39
N GLU A 295 10.28 37.35 2.74
CA GLU A 295 11.19 38.51 2.74
C GLU A 295 10.61 39.69 1.95
N ARG A 296 9.99 39.44 0.78
CA ARG A 296 9.28 40.47 -0.01
C ARG A 296 8.05 41.03 0.72
N LYS A 297 7.31 40.22 1.47
CA LYS A 297 6.22 40.70 2.32
C LYS A 297 6.73 41.59 3.45
N TYR A 298 7.86 41.24 4.07
CA TYR A 298 8.48 42.08 5.10
C TYR A 298 8.94 43.44 4.53
N ILE A 299 9.48 43.46 3.31
CA ILE A 299 9.88 44.69 2.62
C ILE A 299 8.66 45.55 2.22
N ILE A 300 7.57 44.94 1.74
CA ILE A 300 6.34 45.68 1.37
C ILE A 300 5.67 46.29 2.61
N VAL A 301 5.62 45.57 3.74
CA VAL A 301 5.10 46.09 5.02
C VAL A 301 5.99 47.20 5.57
N SER A 302 7.32 47.09 5.41
CA SER A 302 8.28 48.16 5.74
C SER A 302 8.09 49.41 4.85
N TRP A 303 7.85 49.24 3.55
CA TRP A 303 7.61 50.34 2.60
C TRP A 303 6.28 51.06 2.85
N PHE A 304 5.21 50.32 3.21
CA PHE A 304 3.92 50.91 3.57
C PHE A 304 3.96 51.63 4.92
N SER A 305 4.69 51.10 5.91
CA SER A 305 4.84 51.74 7.23
C SER A 305 5.61 53.07 7.15
N ARG A 306 6.51 53.22 6.16
CA ARG A 306 7.28 54.47 5.95
C ARG A 306 6.53 55.56 5.17
N ARG A 307 5.41 55.23 4.52
CA ARG A 307 4.62 56.19 3.71
C ARG A 307 3.38 56.74 4.44
N VAL A 308 2.93 56.10 5.53
CA VAL A 308 1.71 56.46 6.28
C VAL A 308 1.99 57.42 7.46
N VAL A 309 3.21 57.92 7.62
CA VAL A 309 3.54 58.93 8.66
C VAL A 309 3.09 60.36 8.27
N SER A 310 2.56 60.61 7.06
CA SER A 310 2.13 61.96 6.64
C SER A 310 0.62 62.24 6.65
N THR A 311 -0.22 61.27 6.99
CA THR A 311 -1.68 61.47 7.03
C THR A 311 -2.27 60.80 8.26
N GLY A 312 -2.64 61.61 9.26
CA GLY A 312 -3.08 61.19 10.59
C GLY A 312 -4.39 60.39 10.60
N PHE A 313 -4.30 59.10 10.32
CA PHE A 313 -5.34 58.10 10.56
C PHE A 313 -4.85 57.09 11.60
N ASN A 314 -5.56 56.98 12.73
CA ASN A 314 -5.30 55.97 13.75
C ASN A 314 -5.77 54.60 13.26
N VAL A 315 -4.83 53.70 12.99
CA VAL A 315 -5.10 52.27 12.76
C VAL A 315 -4.80 51.52 14.05
N VAL A 316 -5.81 50.84 14.58
CA VAL A 316 -5.69 49.87 15.67
C VAL A 316 -4.76 48.74 15.21
N SER A 317 -3.65 48.54 15.90
CA SER A 317 -2.71 47.46 15.65
C SER A 317 -3.25 46.15 16.23
N ASP A 318 -3.72 45.25 15.38
CA ASP A 318 -3.90 43.84 15.74
C ASP A 318 -2.57 43.10 15.50
N GLN A 319 -1.94 42.63 16.57
CA GLN A 319 -0.69 41.85 16.51
C GLN A 319 -1.00 40.44 15.98
N GLY A 320 -1.08 40.33 14.66
CA GLY A 320 -1.29 39.08 13.92
C GLY A 320 -0.06 38.17 13.93
N ASN A 321 -0.13 37.14 14.77
CA ASN A 321 0.77 36.00 14.95
C ASN A 321 1.13 35.26 13.63
N SER A 322 2.41 35.22 13.25
CA SER A 322 2.93 34.60 12.01
C SER A 322 2.89 33.05 11.99
N LYS A 323 2.18 32.41 12.92
CA LYS A 323 2.00 30.94 12.99
C LYS A 323 0.69 30.43 12.37
N SER A 324 -0.11 31.30 11.74
CA SER A 324 -1.45 30.94 11.24
C SER A 324 -1.46 30.10 9.94
N TRP A 325 -0.41 30.17 9.12
CA TRP A 325 -0.40 29.54 7.78
C TRP A 325 -0.22 28.01 7.86
N ASN A 326 0.57 27.52 8.83
CA ASN A 326 0.73 26.08 9.07
C ASN A 326 -0.40 25.48 9.91
N THR A 327 -1.05 26.27 10.76
CA THR A 327 -2.11 25.76 11.66
C THR A 327 -3.43 25.49 10.94
N ASN A 328 -3.76 26.24 9.89
CA ASN A 328 -4.95 25.97 9.07
C ASN A 328 -4.77 24.76 8.15
N LEU A 329 -3.57 24.56 7.56
CA LEU A 329 -3.25 23.37 6.76
C LEU A 329 -3.16 22.10 7.64
N LEU A 330 -2.52 22.19 8.81
CA LEU A 330 -2.44 21.07 9.77
C LEU A 330 -3.81 20.71 10.36
N LYS A 331 -4.67 21.68 10.69
CA LYS A 331 -6.06 21.42 11.09
C LYS A 331 -6.90 20.79 9.96
N TRP A 332 -6.59 21.12 8.72
CA TRP A 332 -7.35 20.66 7.56
C TRP A 332 -6.93 19.25 7.11
N ALA A 333 -5.64 18.91 7.19
CA ALA A 333 -5.09 17.59 6.85
C ALA A 333 -5.26 16.53 7.98
N SER A 334 -5.32 16.95 9.26
CA SER A 334 -5.50 16.03 10.40
C SER A 334 -6.90 15.40 10.50
N GLY A 335 -7.80 15.73 9.57
CA GLY A 335 -9.18 15.28 9.62
C GLY A 335 -9.47 13.94 8.95
N LEU A 336 -8.75 13.50 7.91
CA LEU A 336 -9.41 12.71 6.85
C LEU A 336 -8.54 11.79 5.99
N ILE A 337 -7.75 10.87 6.58
CA ILE A 337 -7.36 9.65 5.84
C ILE A 337 -7.73 8.42 6.67
N GLY A 338 -8.93 7.90 6.41
CA GLY A 338 -9.43 6.65 7.00
C GLY A 338 -10.94 6.65 7.16
N GLY A 339 -11.67 6.16 6.15
CA GLY A 339 -13.12 5.97 6.22
C GLY A 339 -13.49 4.61 6.81
N SER A 340 -14.17 4.63 7.96
CA SER A 340 -15.44 3.92 8.20
C SER A 340 -16.14 4.62 9.38
N GLU A 341 -17.43 4.94 9.23
CA GLU A 341 -18.17 5.76 10.20
C GLU A 341 -18.71 4.96 11.40
N HIS A 342 -18.01 3.90 11.81
CA HIS A 342 -18.37 3.06 12.95
C HIS A 342 -17.28 2.95 14.03
N GLU A 343 -16.37 3.92 14.14
CA GLU A 343 -15.54 4.11 15.34
C GLU A 343 -15.35 5.60 15.68
N LYS A 344 -16.43 6.32 15.96
CA LYS A 344 -16.35 7.60 16.69
C LYS A 344 -16.26 7.34 18.20
N ARG A 345 -15.16 6.74 18.66
CA ARG A 345 -14.63 7.06 19.99
C ARG A 345 -13.54 8.09 19.77
N LYS A 346 -13.81 9.31 20.24
CA LYS A 346 -12.91 10.48 20.22
C LYS A 346 -11.45 10.04 20.33
N GLY A 347 -10.70 10.18 19.24
CA GLY A 347 -9.26 10.36 19.28
C GLY A 347 -9.03 11.66 20.05
N GLY A 348 -8.93 11.55 21.37
CA GLY A 348 -8.42 12.64 22.18
C GLY A 348 -7.05 12.97 21.63
N SER A 349 -6.76 14.26 21.45
CA SER A 349 -5.40 14.74 21.58
C SER A 349 -4.82 14.05 22.82
N VAL A 350 -3.95 13.06 22.61
CA VAL A 350 -3.22 12.45 23.70
C VAL A 350 -2.48 13.61 24.35
N GLU A 351 -2.91 14.00 25.55
CA GLU A 351 -2.07 14.84 26.40
C GLU A 351 -0.72 14.15 26.41
N ARG A 352 0.30 14.84 25.91
CA ARG A 352 1.66 14.32 25.73
C ARG A 352 2.15 13.86 27.10
N LYS A 353 1.91 12.59 27.43
CA LYS A 353 2.45 11.94 28.64
C LYS A 353 3.95 11.79 28.56
N ASP A 354 4.50 11.83 27.36
CA ASP A 354 5.92 11.64 27.12
C ASP A 354 6.64 12.98 27.00
N GLY A 355 7.75 13.10 27.73
CA GLY A 355 8.78 14.13 27.58
C GLY A 355 9.50 14.09 26.22
N ARG A 356 8.82 13.68 25.15
CA ARG A 356 9.32 13.70 23.78
C ARG A 356 9.19 15.12 23.22
N HIS A 357 10.28 15.64 22.66
CA HIS A 357 10.37 17.03 22.22
C HIS A 357 11.05 17.12 20.84
N GLY A 358 10.74 18.19 20.08
CA GLY A 358 11.30 18.43 18.74
C GLY A 358 10.34 18.16 17.59
N LYS A 359 10.85 18.23 16.34
CA LYS A 359 10.07 18.00 15.11
C LYS A 359 9.70 16.52 14.99
N THR A 360 8.43 16.23 14.72
CA THR A 360 7.94 14.85 14.55
C THR A 360 8.68 14.13 13.43
N ILE A 361 9.13 12.90 13.70
CA ILE A 361 9.73 11.99 12.72
C ILE A 361 8.62 11.17 12.08
N ASN A 362 8.55 11.14 10.76
CA ASN A 362 7.57 10.35 10.02
C ASN A 362 8.22 9.11 9.44
N ILE A 363 7.73 7.94 9.84
CA ILE A 363 8.23 6.64 9.38
C ILE A 363 7.08 5.89 8.72
N PHE A 364 7.30 5.32 7.54
CA PHE A 364 6.32 4.44 6.91
C PHE A 364 6.87 3.03 6.73
N SER A 365 5.98 2.05 6.82
CA SER A 365 6.33 0.63 6.69
C SER A 365 5.14 -0.18 6.18
N VAL A 366 5.42 -1.41 5.78
CA VAL A 366 4.41 -2.38 5.31
C VAL A 366 4.78 -3.77 5.80
N ALA A 367 3.77 -4.53 6.21
CA ALA A 367 3.90 -5.93 6.57
C ALA A 367 2.79 -6.73 5.88
N SER A 368 3.07 -7.99 5.57
CA SER A 368 2.12 -8.97 5.03
C SER A 368 2.35 -10.29 5.74
N GLY A 369 1.31 -10.79 6.40
CA GLY A 369 1.37 -11.99 7.24
C GLY A 369 1.84 -11.74 8.68
N HIS A 370 1.45 -12.65 9.58
CA HIS A 370 1.58 -12.44 11.02
C HIS A 370 3.03 -12.38 11.51
N LEU A 371 3.95 -13.08 10.84
CA LEU A 371 5.37 -13.03 11.15
C LEU A 371 5.95 -11.63 10.93
N TYR A 372 5.64 -11.01 9.78
CA TYR A 372 6.11 -9.65 9.49
C TYR A 372 5.40 -8.61 10.34
N GLU A 373 4.15 -8.83 10.75
CA GLU A 373 3.47 -7.97 11.73
C GLU A 373 4.11 -8.03 13.12
N ARG A 374 4.62 -9.20 13.52
CA ARG A 374 5.42 -9.35 14.74
C ARG A 374 6.73 -8.57 14.64
N PHE A 375 7.46 -8.72 13.53
CA PHE A 375 8.65 -7.91 13.26
C PHE A 375 8.33 -6.41 13.26
N LEU A 376 7.21 -6.00 12.66
CA LEU A 376 6.80 -4.60 12.62
C LEU A 376 6.61 -4.00 14.02
N LYS A 377 6.04 -4.77 14.96
CA LYS A 377 5.95 -4.35 16.38
C LYS A 377 7.33 -4.16 17.01
N ILE A 378 8.26 -5.07 16.75
CA ILE A 378 9.65 -4.98 17.23
C ILE A 378 10.34 -3.75 16.64
N MET A 379 10.17 -3.49 15.34
CA MET A 379 10.71 -2.31 14.67
C MET A 379 10.22 -1.02 15.35
N ILE A 380 8.90 -0.91 15.59
CA ILE A 380 8.30 0.24 16.30
C ILE A 380 8.95 0.42 17.68
N LEU A 381 9.05 -0.65 18.48
CA LEU A 381 9.67 -0.59 19.81
C LEU A 381 11.14 -0.16 19.73
N SER A 382 11.89 -0.69 18.76
CA SER A 382 13.31 -0.35 18.57
C SER A 382 13.49 1.14 18.24
N VAL A 383 12.64 1.70 17.39
CA VAL A 383 12.65 3.15 17.09
C VAL A 383 12.35 3.96 18.35
N LEU A 384 11.26 3.63 19.04
CA LEU A 384 10.77 4.44 20.16
C LEU A 384 11.73 4.44 21.36
N LYS A 385 12.48 3.35 21.57
CA LYS A 385 13.51 3.27 22.61
C LYS A 385 14.77 4.09 22.29
N ASN A 386 15.03 4.36 21.01
CA ASN A 386 16.25 5.05 20.57
C ASN A 386 16.03 6.51 20.14
N THR A 387 14.81 7.05 20.25
CA THR A 387 14.52 8.46 19.93
C THR A 387 13.75 9.15 21.05
N HIS A 388 14.10 10.42 21.28
CA HIS A 388 13.36 11.31 22.19
C HIS A 388 12.41 12.25 21.43
N ARG A 389 12.33 12.15 20.11
CA ARG A 389 11.39 12.96 19.32
C ARG A 389 10.02 12.29 19.25
N PRO A 390 8.95 13.07 19.04
CA PRO A 390 7.65 12.50 18.66
C PRO A 390 7.79 11.73 17.34
N VAL A 391 7.16 10.56 17.25
CA VAL A 391 7.18 9.72 16.04
C VAL A 391 5.76 9.52 15.55
N LYS A 392 5.57 9.62 14.23
CA LYS A 392 4.33 9.24 13.54
C LYS A 392 4.59 8.11 12.55
N PHE A 393 3.90 7.00 12.72
CA PHE A 393 4.00 5.84 11.84
C PHE A 393 2.90 5.81 10.78
N TRP A 394 3.26 5.49 9.55
CA TRP A 394 2.34 5.40 8.42
C TRP A 394 2.35 3.97 7.88
N PHE A 395 1.19 3.32 7.78
CA PHE A 395 1.11 1.93 7.32
C PHE A 395 0.17 1.76 6.14
N ILE A 396 0.54 0.88 5.21
CA ILE A 396 -0.31 0.55 4.07
C ILE A 396 -1.42 -0.40 4.52
N LYS A 397 -2.64 0.15 4.64
CA LYS A 397 -3.82 -0.48 5.26
C LYS A 397 -4.17 -1.86 4.69
N ASN A 398 -3.99 -2.06 3.38
CA ASN A 398 -4.54 -3.22 2.66
C ASN A 398 -3.82 -4.53 2.97
N TYR A 399 -2.58 -4.47 3.47
CA TYR A 399 -1.75 -5.66 3.73
C TYR A 399 -1.72 -6.07 5.20
N LEU A 400 -2.18 -5.20 6.08
CA LEU A 400 -2.29 -5.47 7.51
C LEU A 400 -3.53 -6.31 7.82
N SER A 401 -3.33 -7.30 8.68
CA SER A 401 -4.37 -8.17 9.24
C SER A 401 -5.33 -7.36 10.13
N PRO A 402 -6.59 -7.84 10.28
CA PRO A 402 -7.52 -7.27 11.24
C PRO A 402 -6.96 -7.26 12.67
N GLN A 403 -6.21 -8.30 13.06
CA GLN A 403 -5.59 -8.40 14.39
C GLN A 403 -4.60 -7.26 14.64
N PHE A 404 -3.69 -6.99 13.69
CA PHE A 404 -2.74 -5.89 13.84
C PHE A 404 -3.44 -4.53 13.90
N LYS A 405 -4.47 -4.32 13.06
CA LYS A 405 -5.28 -3.09 13.07
C LYS A 405 -5.99 -2.86 14.41
N ASN A 406 -6.37 -3.92 15.11
CA ASN A 406 -6.97 -3.83 16.44
C ASN A 406 -5.93 -3.56 17.54
N ILE A 407 -4.67 -4.00 17.36
CA ILE A 407 -3.60 -3.85 18.37
C ILE A 407 -2.93 -2.46 18.30
N ILE A 408 -2.68 -1.95 17.10
CA ILE A 408 -1.91 -0.70 16.90
C ILE A 408 -2.48 0.53 17.65
N PRO A 409 -3.81 0.74 17.84
CA PRO A 409 -4.32 1.87 18.60
C PRO A 409 -3.99 1.79 20.09
N HIS A 410 -3.89 0.57 20.65
CA HIS A 410 -3.46 0.36 22.02
C HIS A 410 -1.96 0.64 22.14
N MET A 411 -1.17 0.16 21.18
CA MET A 411 0.27 0.36 21.15
C MET A 411 0.61 1.85 21.05
N ALA A 412 -0.10 2.61 20.21
CA ALA A 412 0.04 4.06 20.08
C ALA A 412 -0.20 4.82 21.39
N ARG A 413 -1.21 4.40 22.17
CA ARG A 413 -1.53 5.02 23.47
C ARG A 413 -0.50 4.69 24.55
N ASP A 414 -0.07 3.43 24.61
CA ASP A 414 0.82 2.96 25.67
C ASP A 414 2.28 3.41 25.44
N TYR A 415 2.72 3.50 24.19
CA TYR A 415 4.08 3.88 23.81
C TYR A 415 4.22 5.33 23.29
N GLY A 416 3.14 6.10 23.29
CA GLY A 416 3.18 7.55 23.04
C GLY A 416 3.55 7.95 21.60
N PHE A 417 3.00 7.28 20.58
CA PHE A 417 3.22 7.64 19.18
C PHE A 417 1.91 7.88 18.42
N GLU A 418 2.00 8.61 17.30
CA GLU A 418 0.88 8.80 16.37
C GLU A 418 0.97 7.78 15.24
N TYR A 419 -0.17 7.39 14.66
CA TYR A 419 -0.15 6.54 13.46
C TYR A 419 -1.28 6.88 12.49
N GLU A 420 -1.12 6.47 11.24
CA GLU A 420 -2.12 6.63 10.21
C GLU A 420 -2.10 5.47 9.21
N LEU A 421 -3.29 5.01 8.82
CA LEU A 421 -3.46 3.91 7.85
C LEU A 421 -3.78 4.49 6.48
N ILE A 422 -2.77 4.47 5.61
CA ILE A 422 -2.86 5.01 4.25
C ILE A 422 -3.20 3.91 3.25
N THR A 423 -3.88 4.29 2.16
CA THR A 423 -4.18 3.37 1.06
C THR A 423 -4.40 4.15 -0.22
N TYR A 424 -3.99 3.55 -1.33
CA TYR A 424 -4.19 4.07 -2.66
C TYR A 424 -4.56 2.86 -3.54
N LYS A 425 -5.55 2.98 -4.43
CA LYS A 425 -5.86 1.89 -5.35
C LYS A 425 -4.91 1.93 -6.55
N TRP A 426 -4.53 0.76 -7.04
CA TRP A 426 -3.74 0.63 -8.24
C TRP A 426 -4.47 1.27 -9.45
N PRO A 427 -3.87 2.26 -10.14
CA PRO A 427 -4.52 2.90 -11.29
C PRO A 427 -4.73 1.93 -12.45
N THR A 428 -5.85 2.06 -13.16
CA THR A 428 -6.25 1.13 -14.25
C THR A 428 -5.35 1.20 -15.49
N TRP A 429 -4.70 2.35 -15.71
CA TRP A 429 -3.78 2.58 -16.81
C TRP A 429 -2.37 2.04 -16.56
N LEU A 430 -2.03 1.72 -15.31
CA LEU A 430 -0.70 1.25 -14.92
C LEU A 430 -0.68 -0.29 -14.91
N HIS A 431 0.30 -0.89 -15.57
CA HIS A 431 0.40 -2.34 -15.71
C HIS A 431 0.43 -3.04 -14.34
N LYS A 432 -0.59 -3.87 -14.06
CA LYS A 432 -0.82 -4.47 -12.74
C LYS A 432 0.00 -5.75 -12.55
N GLN A 433 0.64 -5.89 -11.39
CA GLN A 433 1.30 -7.15 -10.99
C GLN A 433 0.29 -8.20 -10.53
N LYS A 434 0.58 -9.47 -10.80
CA LYS A 434 -0.25 -10.61 -10.39
C LYS A 434 0.12 -11.13 -9.01
N GLU A 435 1.42 -11.17 -8.69
CA GLU A 435 1.94 -11.69 -7.43
C GLU A 435 1.84 -10.65 -6.30
N LYS A 436 1.30 -11.06 -5.15
CA LYS A 436 1.09 -10.15 -4.00
C LYS A 436 2.38 -9.46 -3.56
N GLN A 437 3.49 -10.20 -3.51
CA GLN A 437 4.79 -9.67 -3.12
C GLN A 437 5.26 -8.53 -4.05
N ARG A 438 5.15 -8.73 -5.37
CA ARG A 438 5.51 -7.70 -6.37
C ARG A 438 4.59 -6.48 -6.27
N ILE A 439 3.31 -6.68 -5.95
CA ILE A 439 2.39 -5.57 -5.67
C ILE A 439 2.89 -4.78 -4.44
N ILE A 440 3.21 -5.44 -3.32
CA ILE A 440 3.72 -4.78 -2.11
C ILE A 440 4.99 -3.97 -2.41
N TRP A 441 5.96 -4.55 -3.12
CA TRP A 441 7.17 -3.85 -3.55
C TRP A 441 6.86 -2.60 -4.37
N ALA A 442 5.93 -2.68 -5.32
CA ALA A 442 5.50 -1.52 -6.09
C ALA A 442 4.92 -0.40 -5.20
N TYR A 443 4.12 -0.75 -4.18
CA TYR A 443 3.55 0.22 -3.26
C TYR A 443 4.58 0.93 -2.38
N LYS A 444 5.75 0.31 -2.14
CA LYS A 444 6.86 0.96 -1.45
C LYS A 444 7.41 2.16 -2.25
N ILE A 445 7.26 2.18 -3.59
CA ILE A 445 7.98 3.15 -4.44
C ILE A 445 7.08 3.97 -5.39
N LEU A 446 6.09 3.37 -6.05
CA LEU A 446 5.37 4.00 -7.18
C LEU A 446 4.40 5.11 -6.79
N PHE A 447 3.95 5.15 -5.53
CA PHE A 447 2.86 6.00 -5.09
C PHE A 447 3.25 6.99 -3.98
N LEU A 448 4.55 7.16 -3.72
CA LEU A 448 5.05 8.01 -2.62
C LEU A 448 4.60 9.47 -2.73
N ASP A 449 4.41 9.99 -3.94
CA ASP A 449 3.93 11.36 -4.18
C ASP A 449 2.46 11.56 -3.80
N VAL A 450 1.62 10.54 -3.97
CA VAL A 450 0.15 10.61 -3.86
C VAL A 450 -0.44 9.91 -2.65
N ILE A 451 0.25 8.93 -2.07
CA ILE A 451 -0.29 8.14 -0.94
C ILE A 451 -0.26 8.93 0.38
N PHE A 452 0.62 9.94 0.46
CA PHE A 452 0.76 10.82 1.61
C PHE A 452 0.13 12.20 1.33
N PRO A 453 -0.42 12.87 2.35
CA PRO A 453 -0.94 14.23 2.22
C PRO A 453 0.17 15.22 1.84
N LEU A 454 -0.17 16.33 1.18
CA LEU A 454 0.81 17.35 0.79
C LEU A 454 1.48 18.05 1.97
N SER A 455 0.82 18.08 3.14
CA SER A 455 1.40 18.63 4.35
C SER A 455 2.58 17.80 4.88
N LEU A 456 2.72 16.55 4.43
CA LEU A 456 3.86 15.72 4.79
C LEU A 456 5.05 16.07 3.88
N GLU A 457 6.08 16.64 4.48
CA GLU A 457 7.27 17.14 3.79
C GLU A 457 8.33 16.06 3.55
N LYS A 458 8.49 15.13 4.50
CA LYS A 458 9.55 14.11 4.50
C LYS A 458 9.07 12.86 5.22
N VAL A 459 9.48 11.70 4.74
CA VAL A 459 9.16 10.40 5.34
C VAL A 459 10.35 9.45 5.21
N ILE A 460 10.52 8.53 6.17
CA ILE A 460 11.53 7.47 6.14
C ILE A 460 10.83 6.14 5.97
N PHE A 461 11.27 5.34 5.01
CA PHE A 461 10.87 3.95 4.93
C PHE A 461 11.77 3.08 5.80
N VAL A 462 11.18 2.20 6.61
CA VAL A 462 11.89 1.18 7.39
C VAL A 462 11.20 -0.16 7.16
N ASP A 463 11.93 -1.14 6.64
CA ASP A 463 11.40 -2.51 6.47
C ASP A 463 11.01 -3.12 7.83
N ALA A 464 9.98 -3.96 7.82
CA ALA A 464 9.35 -4.44 9.06
C ALA A 464 10.30 -5.27 9.94
N ASP A 465 11.27 -5.94 9.35
CA ASP A 465 12.28 -6.78 9.99
C ASP A 465 13.58 -6.06 10.36
N GLN A 466 13.60 -4.73 10.28
CA GLN A 466 14.72 -3.93 10.75
C GLN A 466 14.68 -3.65 12.24
N ILE A 467 15.86 -3.62 12.84
CA ILE A 467 16.08 -3.21 14.23
C ILE A 467 16.89 -1.91 14.22
N VAL A 468 16.34 -0.88 14.85
CA VAL A 468 16.94 0.46 14.91
C VAL A 468 17.68 0.65 16.24
N ARG A 469 18.93 1.11 16.17
CA ARG A 469 19.85 1.34 17.31
C ARG A 469 20.27 2.80 17.49
N ALA A 470 19.89 3.67 16.57
CA ALA A 470 20.25 5.09 16.60
C ALA A 470 19.00 5.98 16.59
N ASP A 471 19.16 7.26 16.93
CA ASP A 471 18.08 8.23 16.81
C ASP A 471 17.76 8.48 15.33
N MET A 472 16.55 8.08 14.91
CA MET A 472 16.04 8.30 13.56
C MET A 472 15.95 9.79 13.20
N GLY A 473 16.00 10.69 14.19
CA GLY A 473 16.12 12.13 13.98
C GLY A 473 17.36 12.51 13.17
N GLU A 474 18.48 11.82 13.35
CA GLU A 474 19.71 12.06 12.59
C GLU A 474 19.51 11.80 11.09
N LEU A 475 18.78 10.73 10.75
CA LEU A 475 18.46 10.40 9.36
C LEU A 475 17.40 11.36 8.79
N TYR A 476 16.41 11.73 9.61
CA TYR A 476 15.34 12.63 9.21
C TYR A 476 15.85 14.03 8.85
N ASP A 477 16.84 14.53 9.58
CA ASP A 477 17.39 15.88 9.39
C ASP A 477 18.55 15.91 8.38
N MET A 478 18.96 14.76 7.83
CA MET A 478 20.07 14.68 6.90
C MET A 478 19.86 15.52 5.63
N ASP A 479 20.88 16.27 5.25
CA ASP A 479 20.93 17.03 4.00
C ASP A 479 21.20 16.10 2.81
N MET A 480 20.17 15.87 2.00
CA MET A 480 20.22 15.02 0.82
C MET A 480 20.73 15.75 -0.44
N LYS A 481 21.30 16.95 -0.30
CA LYS A 481 21.91 17.74 -1.39
C LYS A 481 20.95 17.97 -2.57
N GLY A 482 19.70 18.28 -2.23
CA GLY A 482 18.64 18.55 -3.21
C GLY A 482 18.14 17.33 -3.99
N LYS A 483 18.53 16.10 -3.61
CA LYS A 483 18.02 14.87 -4.22
C LYS A 483 16.68 14.46 -3.59
N PRO A 484 15.74 13.90 -4.38
CA PRO A 484 14.38 13.60 -3.91
C PRO A 484 14.31 12.45 -2.89
N TYR A 485 15.31 11.57 -2.87
CA TYR A 485 15.39 10.47 -1.91
C TYR A 485 16.84 10.05 -1.63
N ALA A 486 17.02 9.29 -0.54
CA ALA A 486 18.30 8.79 -0.10
C ALA A 486 18.21 7.31 0.25
N TYR A 487 19.14 6.49 -0.25
CA TYR A 487 19.19 5.05 -0.01
C TYR A 487 20.56 4.63 0.49
N THR A 488 20.62 3.52 1.23
CA THR A 488 21.88 2.88 1.64
C THR A 488 22.46 2.03 0.50
N PRO A 489 23.75 2.21 0.12
CA PRO A 489 24.42 1.32 -0.81
C PRO A 489 24.65 -0.08 -0.21
N PHE A 490 24.82 -1.09 -1.06
CA PHE A 490 25.25 -2.41 -0.62
C PHE A 490 26.64 -2.37 0.05
N CYS A 491 26.78 -3.11 1.16
CA CYS A 491 28.08 -3.37 1.76
C CYS A 491 29.00 -4.12 0.78
N ASP A 492 30.27 -3.74 0.77
CA ASP A 492 31.29 -4.34 -0.09
C ASP A 492 32.44 -5.01 0.68
N ASN A 493 32.35 -5.06 2.00
CA ASN A 493 33.42 -5.51 2.89
C ASN A 493 33.35 -6.99 3.32
N ASN A 494 32.27 -7.72 3.02
CA ASN A 494 32.24 -9.19 3.19
C ASN A 494 32.69 -9.91 1.91
N LYS A 495 33.93 -10.40 1.87
CA LYS A 495 34.53 -11.05 0.70
C LYS A 495 33.86 -12.38 0.32
N ASP A 496 33.28 -13.08 1.30
CA ASP A 496 32.63 -14.38 1.05
C ASP A 496 31.45 -14.25 0.08
N MET A 497 30.85 -13.05 0.01
CA MET A 497 29.72 -12.78 -0.89
C MET A 497 30.11 -12.21 -2.25
N ASP A 498 31.40 -12.11 -2.60
CA ASP A 498 31.83 -11.50 -3.87
C ASP A 498 31.19 -12.15 -5.11
N GLY A 499 31.01 -13.48 -5.09
CA GLY A 499 30.35 -14.23 -6.17
C GLY A 499 28.87 -13.92 -6.36
N PHE A 500 28.19 -13.38 -5.34
CA PHE A 500 26.77 -13.03 -5.38
C PHE A 500 26.51 -11.55 -5.72
N ARG A 501 27.57 -10.73 -5.89
CA ARG A 501 27.47 -9.30 -6.21
C ARG A 501 27.14 -9.06 -7.69
N PHE A 502 25.95 -9.46 -8.10
CA PHE A 502 25.49 -9.40 -9.48
C PHE A 502 25.56 -7.98 -10.08
N TRP A 503 25.45 -6.93 -9.25
CA TRP A 503 25.53 -5.53 -9.70
C TRP A 503 26.93 -5.08 -10.13
N ARG A 504 27.99 -5.87 -9.84
CA ARG A 504 29.37 -5.60 -10.28
C ARG A 504 29.71 -6.20 -11.64
N GLN A 505 28.76 -6.87 -12.29
CA GLN A 505 28.94 -7.52 -13.58
C GLN A 505 27.73 -7.31 -14.51
N GLY A 506 27.90 -7.66 -15.79
CA GLY A 506 26.84 -7.62 -16.80
C GLY A 506 26.12 -6.28 -16.90
N PHE A 507 24.80 -6.37 -17.13
CA PHE A 507 23.91 -5.22 -17.36
C PHE A 507 24.05 -4.12 -16.29
N TRP A 508 24.02 -4.48 -15.01
CA TRP A 508 24.05 -3.48 -13.93
C TRP A 508 25.37 -2.72 -13.91
N LYS A 509 26.52 -3.38 -14.08
CA LYS A 509 27.81 -2.67 -14.12
C LYS A 509 27.85 -1.61 -15.23
N GLU A 510 27.39 -1.98 -16.42
CA GLU A 510 27.38 -1.11 -17.60
C GLU A 510 26.36 0.03 -17.45
N HIS A 511 25.16 -0.28 -16.96
CA HIS A 511 24.09 0.70 -16.74
C HIS A 511 24.44 1.71 -15.65
N LEU A 512 24.98 1.26 -14.51
CA LEU A 512 25.24 2.12 -13.35
C LEU A 512 26.41 3.10 -13.60
N ARG A 513 27.34 2.81 -14.53
CA ARG A 513 28.49 3.67 -14.90
C ARG A 513 29.27 4.20 -13.69
N GLY A 514 29.60 3.31 -12.76
CA GLY A 514 30.34 3.63 -11.54
C GLY A 514 29.49 4.16 -10.38
N ARG A 515 28.18 4.35 -10.57
CA ARG A 515 27.27 4.66 -9.46
C ARG A 515 27.01 3.41 -8.60
N PRO A 516 26.80 3.57 -7.29
CA PRO A 516 26.51 2.44 -6.41
C PRO A 516 25.13 1.84 -6.70
N TYR A 517 24.99 0.56 -6.37
CA TYR A 517 23.72 -0.15 -6.33
C TYR A 517 23.20 -0.13 -4.89
N HIS A 518 21.96 0.31 -4.70
CA HIS A 518 21.36 0.62 -3.40
C HIS A 518 20.31 -0.41 -2.97
N ILE A 519 20.06 -0.50 -1.66
CA ILE A 519 19.13 -1.44 -1.01
C ILE A 519 17.83 -0.72 -0.61
N SER A 520 16.67 -1.33 -0.86
CA SER A 520 15.34 -0.75 -0.58
C SER A 520 14.81 -0.98 0.85
N ALA A 521 15.66 -1.44 1.77
CA ALA A 521 15.27 -1.78 3.14
C ALA A 521 15.14 -0.54 4.04
N LEU A 522 15.99 0.47 3.82
CA LEU A 522 15.96 1.76 4.52
C LEU A 522 16.20 2.88 3.51
N TYR A 523 15.27 3.84 3.44
CA TYR A 523 15.46 5.03 2.60
C TYR A 523 14.67 6.23 3.12
N VAL A 524 15.12 7.43 2.76
CA VAL A 524 14.47 8.70 3.10
C VAL A 524 13.89 9.30 1.82
N VAL A 525 12.71 9.90 1.92
CA VAL A 525 12.05 10.59 0.81
C VAL A 525 11.76 12.02 1.24
N ASP A 526 12.34 12.99 0.53
CA ASP A 526 11.91 14.38 0.58
C ASP A 526 10.68 14.51 -0.31
N LEU A 527 9.49 14.44 0.27
CA LEU A 527 8.24 14.44 -0.48
C LEU A 527 8.01 15.77 -1.20
N LEU A 528 8.52 16.88 -0.67
CA LEU A 528 8.47 18.16 -1.37
C LEU A 528 9.30 18.09 -2.66
N LYS A 529 10.57 17.69 -2.54
CA LYS A 529 11.45 17.59 -3.71
C LYS A 529 11.00 16.51 -4.68
N PHE A 530 10.56 15.36 -4.18
CA PHE A 530 10.06 14.23 -4.97
C PHE A 530 8.86 14.64 -5.84
N ARG A 531 7.92 15.41 -5.30
CA ARG A 531 6.77 15.95 -6.05
C ARG A 531 7.18 17.08 -7.01
N GLN A 532 8.09 17.96 -6.57
CA GLN A 532 8.61 19.06 -7.40
C GLN A 532 9.34 18.54 -8.64
N THR A 533 10.16 17.50 -8.51
CA THR A 533 10.95 16.94 -9.61
C THR A 533 10.24 15.84 -10.41
N ALA A 534 8.93 15.64 -10.20
CA ALA A 534 8.16 14.60 -10.88
C ALA A 534 8.76 13.19 -10.70
N ALA A 535 9.41 12.91 -9.56
CA ALA A 535 10.14 11.66 -9.38
C ALA A 535 9.19 10.45 -9.46
N GLY A 536 8.02 10.55 -8.82
CA GLY A 536 6.98 9.51 -8.87
C GLY A 536 6.47 9.23 -10.29
N ASP A 537 6.20 10.28 -11.06
CA ASP A 537 5.73 10.12 -12.45
C ASP A 537 6.79 9.46 -13.34
N ASN A 538 8.06 9.85 -13.21
CA ASN A 538 9.16 9.22 -13.94
C ASN A 538 9.31 7.73 -13.58
N LEU A 539 9.24 7.40 -12.28
CA LEU A 539 9.31 6.02 -11.81
C LEU A 539 8.16 5.17 -12.39
N ARG A 540 6.94 5.71 -12.45
CA ARG A 540 5.79 5.04 -13.07
C ARG A 540 5.96 4.82 -14.56
N VAL A 541 6.57 5.76 -15.30
CA VAL A 541 6.86 5.61 -16.73
C VAL A 541 7.90 4.52 -16.99
N PHE A 542 9.01 4.51 -16.24
CA PHE A 542 10.01 3.45 -16.33
C PHE A 542 9.41 2.08 -15.98
N TYR A 543 8.62 2.04 -14.91
CA TYR A 543 7.91 0.83 -14.51
C TYR A 543 6.96 0.31 -15.59
N GLU A 544 6.13 1.17 -16.18
CA GLU A 544 5.17 0.79 -17.24
C GLU A 544 5.90 0.20 -18.46
N THR A 545 7.09 0.71 -18.76
CA THR A 545 7.90 0.21 -19.88
C THR A 545 8.53 -1.14 -19.55
N LEU A 546 9.18 -1.25 -18.40
CA LEU A 546 9.95 -2.44 -18.00
C LEU A 546 9.03 -3.60 -17.63
N SER A 547 7.98 -3.34 -16.85
CA SER A 547 7.14 -4.38 -16.23
C SER A 547 6.35 -5.26 -17.22
N LYS A 548 6.32 -4.89 -18.51
CA LYS A 548 5.75 -5.71 -19.59
C LYS A 548 6.55 -7.01 -19.82
N ASP A 549 7.85 -6.99 -19.55
CA ASP A 549 8.65 -8.20 -19.46
C ASP A 549 8.58 -8.75 -18.03
N PRO A 550 8.02 -9.96 -17.81
CA PRO A 550 7.91 -10.57 -16.49
C PRO A 550 9.28 -10.88 -15.84
N ASN A 551 10.36 -10.98 -16.64
CA ASN A 551 11.71 -11.24 -16.13
C ASN A 551 12.44 -9.95 -15.73
N SER A 552 11.85 -8.79 -16.01
CA SER A 552 12.39 -7.50 -15.56
C SER A 552 12.08 -7.25 -14.08
N LEU A 553 12.88 -6.36 -13.47
CA LEU A 553 12.64 -5.87 -12.12
C LEU A 553 12.48 -7.04 -11.12
N SER A 554 13.51 -7.87 -11.01
CA SER A 554 13.52 -9.05 -10.14
C SER A 554 13.13 -8.67 -8.71
N ASN A 555 13.72 -7.60 -8.19
CA ASN A 555 13.33 -6.96 -6.93
C ASN A 555 12.82 -5.57 -7.24
N LEU A 556 11.52 -5.46 -7.54
CA LEU A 556 10.93 -4.24 -8.09
C LEU A 556 11.22 -2.95 -7.29
N ASP A 557 11.13 -3.01 -5.96
CA ASP A 557 11.35 -1.86 -5.08
C ASP A 557 12.82 -1.42 -5.03
N GLN A 558 13.76 -2.30 -5.38
CA GLN A 558 15.19 -2.05 -5.41
C GLN A 558 15.71 -1.73 -6.82
N ASP A 559 15.31 -2.51 -7.81
CA ASP A 559 15.77 -2.39 -9.19
C ASP A 559 15.26 -1.11 -9.85
N LEU A 560 14.01 -0.71 -9.59
CA LEU A 560 13.44 0.45 -10.24
C LEU A 560 14.18 1.77 -9.88
N PRO A 561 14.45 2.10 -8.59
CA PRO A 561 15.28 3.25 -8.25
C PRO A 561 16.70 3.18 -8.83
N ASN A 562 17.34 2.00 -8.76
CA ASN A 562 18.70 1.82 -9.27
C ASN A 562 18.79 1.96 -10.79
N TYR A 563 17.76 1.53 -11.52
CA TYR A 563 17.64 1.75 -12.96
C TYR A 563 17.42 3.24 -13.26
N ALA A 564 16.49 3.88 -12.54
CA ALA A 564 16.07 5.25 -12.79
C ALA A 564 17.08 6.30 -12.30
N GLN A 565 18.15 5.93 -11.59
CA GLN A 565 19.01 6.89 -10.87
C GLN A 565 19.66 7.97 -11.76
N HIS A 566 19.80 7.74 -13.07
CA HIS A 566 20.30 8.75 -14.01
C HIS A 566 19.32 9.90 -14.20
N THR A 567 18.02 9.63 -14.10
CA THR A 567 16.92 10.60 -14.23
C THR A 567 16.40 11.06 -12.86
N VAL A 568 16.28 10.13 -11.91
CA VAL A 568 15.80 10.37 -10.54
C VAL A 568 16.95 10.14 -9.55
N PRO A 569 17.77 11.16 -9.24
CA PRO A 569 19.05 10.98 -8.56
C PRO A 569 18.87 10.48 -7.11
N ILE A 570 19.72 9.53 -6.71
CA ILE A 570 19.77 8.96 -5.35
C ILE A 570 20.87 9.63 -4.53
N PHE A 571 20.57 10.06 -3.30
CA PHE A 571 21.59 10.37 -2.31
C PHE A 571 22.06 9.08 -1.63
N SER A 572 23.35 8.77 -1.70
CA SER A 572 23.89 7.57 -1.05
C SER A 572 24.12 7.86 0.43
N LEU A 573 23.38 7.14 1.28
CA LEU A 573 23.51 7.23 2.73
C LEU A 573 24.84 6.62 3.20
N PRO A 574 25.39 7.08 4.34
CA PRO A 574 26.52 6.44 4.99
C PRO A 574 26.27 4.96 5.31
N GLN A 575 27.29 4.11 5.18
CA GLN A 575 27.15 2.65 5.31
C GLN A 575 26.68 2.21 6.70
N GLU A 576 26.99 2.97 7.75
CA GLU A 576 26.53 2.67 9.11
C GLU A 576 25.00 2.67 9.26
N TRP A 577 24.26 3.28 8.32
CA TRP A 577 22.80 3.28 8.37
C TRP A 577 22.17 1.94 8.06
N LEU A 578 22.86 1.01 7.39
CA LEU A 578 22.31 -0.32 7.13
C LEU A 578 23.39 -1.38 7.21
N TRP A 579 23.17 -2.34 8.11
CA TRP A 579 24.02 -3.52 8.25
C TRP A 579 23.18 -4.79 8.06
N CYS A 580 23.69 -5.77 7.30
CA CYS A 580 23.17 -7.13 7.31
C CYS A 580 24.33 -8.12 7.37
N GLU A 581 24.14 -9.21 8.12
CA GLU A 581 25.11 -10.29 8.31
C GLU A 581 25.65 -10.87 7.01
N SER A 582 24.80 -11.06 6.01
CA SER A 582 25.24 -11.66 4.75
C SER A 582 26.25 -10.76 4.03
N TRP A 583 25.98 -9.45 3.93
CA TRP A 583 26.74 -8.57 3.05
C TRP A 583 27.82 -7.73 3.75
N CYS A 584 27.65 -7.49 5.05
CA CYS A 584 28.49 -6.58 5.82
C CYS A 584 29.44 -7.34 6.75
N GLY A 585 30.72 -6.95 6.75
CA GLY A 585 31.72 -7.55 7.64
C GLY A 585 31.41 -7.32 9.12
N ASN A 586 31.64 -8.33 9.95
CA ASN A 586 31.34 -8.30 11.40
C ASN A 586 32.00 -7.14 12.16
N SER A 587 33.16 -6.66 11.72
CA SER A 587 33.86 -5.51 12.32
C SER A 587 33.05 -4.20 12.25
N THR A 588 32.09 -4.09 11.33
CA THR A 588 31.24 -2.91 11.17
C THR A 588 29.95 -2.95 11.98
N LYS A 589 29.57 -4.12 12.52
CA LYS A 589 28.32 -4.33 13.26
C LYS A 589 28.18 -3.44 14.49
N ALA A 590 29.28 -3.18 15.20
CA ALA A 590 29.26 -2.33 16.40
C ALA A 590 28.89 -0.87 16.12
N ARG A 591 29.10 -0.40 14.88
CA ARG A 591 28.76 0.97 14.43
C ARG A 591 27.43 1.04 13.70
N ALA A 592 26.73 -0.09 13.53
CA ALA A 592 25.48 -0.15 12.78
C ALA A 592 24.37 0.59 13.51
N LYS A 593 23.73 1.52 12.81
CA LYS A 593 22.58 2.31 13.27
C LYS A 593 21.26 1.58 13.03
N THR A 594 21.17 0.79 11.97
CA THR A 594 20.08 -0.16 11.77
C THR A 594 20.63 -1.51 11.30
N ILE A 595 19.93 -2.58 11.65
CA ILE A 595 20.24 -3.94 11.24
C ILE A 595 19.05 -4.52 10.50
N ASP A 596 19.29 -4.97 9.27
CA ASP A 596 18.34 -5.69 8.44
C ASP A 596 18.57 -7.20 8.54
N LEU A 597 17.49 -7.96 8.75
CA LEU A 597 17.53 -9.42 8.85
C LEU A 597 17.45 -10.04 7.45
N CYS A 598 18.42 -9.68 6.59
CA CYS A 598 18.41 -10.08 5.19
C CYS A 598 18.63 -11.59 5.02
N ASN A 599 18.04 -12.15 3.96
CA ASN A 599 18.19 -13.56 3.63
C ASN A 599 19.65 -13.88 3.24
N ASN A 600 20.14 -15.04 3.68
CA ASN A 600 21.46 -15.53 3.31
C ASN A 600 21.38 -16.35 2.00
N PRO A 601 22.02 -15.93 0.90
CA PRO A 601 21.95 -16.64 -0.37
C PRO A 601 22.67 -18.00 -0.35
N MET A 602 23.63 -18.20 0.57
CA MET A 602 24.36 -19.46 0.71
C MET A 602 23.60 -20.50 1.53
N THR A 603 23.06 -20.11 2.69
CA THR A 603 22.49 -21.06 3.66
C THR A 603 20.97 -21.18 3.57
N LYS A 604 20.27 -20.20 2.98
CA LYS A 604 18.80 -20.12 2.91
C LYS A 604 18.09 -20.32 4.26
N GLU A 605 18.76 -19.99 5.36
CA GLU A 605 18.18 -20.12 6.70
C GLU A 605 16.97 -19.19 6.87
N PRO A 606 15.86 -19.67 7.48
CA PRO A 606 14.70 -18.83 7.73
C PRO A 606 14.98 -17.83 8.86
N LYS A 607 14.33 -16.66 8.80
CA LYS A 607 14.51 -15.56 9.77
C LYS A 607 14.24 -15.98 11.23
N LEU A 608 13.26 -16.85 11.42
CA LEU A 608 13.00 -17.60 12.65
C LEU A 608 12.96 -19.10 12.31
N GLN A 609 13.61 -19.95 13.11
CA GLN A 609 13.61 -21.41 12.91
C GLN A 609 12.66 -22.06 13.91
N ALA A 610 11.53 -22.62 13.48
CA ALA A 610 10.64 -23.44 14.32
C ALA A 610 11.24 -24.83 14.65
N ARG A 611 11.20 -25.29 15.91
CA ARG A 611 11.66 -26.63 16.34
C ARG A 611 10.40 -27.42 16.62
N ARG A 612 10.18 -28.47 15.84
CA ARG A 612 9.14 -29.45 16.13
C ARG A 612 9.59 -30.29 17.32
N HIS A 613 8.86 -30.25 18.43
CA HIS A 613 9.06 -31.17 19.54
C HIS A 613 7.92 -32.20 19.51
N ILE A 614 8.26 -33.47 19.30
CA ILE A 614 7.31 -34.58 19.38
C ILE A 614 7.39 -35.14 20.81
N SER A 615 6.27 -35.16 21.55
CA SER A 615 6.13 -35.99 22.75
C SER A 615 4.74 -36.64 22.77
N ASN A 616 4.70 -37.93 23.12
CA ASN A 616 3.48 -38.74 23.34
C ASN A 616 2.37 -38.58 22.28
N SER A 617 2.70 -38.83 21.00
CA SER A 617 1.73 -38.95 19.90
C SER A 617 0.74 -37.77 19.73
N LYS A 618 1.07 -36.60 20.28
CA LYS A 618 0.46 -35.31 19.96
C LYS A 618 1.54 -34.36 19.42
N ILE A 619 1.28 -33.73 18.28
CA ILE A 619 2.13 -32.66 17.77
C ILE A 619 1.83 -31.43 18.65
N HIS A 620 2.71 -31.14 19.61
CA HIS A 620 2.72 -29.86 20.28
C HIS A 620 3.59 -28.88 19.48
N TYR A 621 2.96 -27.85 18.92
CA TYR A 621 3.71 -26.67 18.48
C TYR A 621 4.24 -25.97 19.73
N SER A 622 5.49 -26.23 20.11
CA SER A 622 6.19 -25.33 21.04
C SER A 622 6.34 -23.97 20.36
N SER A 623 5.85 -22.92 21.01
CA SER A 623 5.80 -21.53 20.52
C SER A 623 7.15 -20.84 20.29
N CYS A 624 8.28 -21.55 20.40
CA CYS A 624 9.60 -20.94 20.18
C CYS A 624 10.63 -21.96 19.71
N PRO A 625 11.30 -21.64 18.59
CA PRO A 625 12.71 -21.24 18.61
C PRO A 625 13.03 -20.05 17.69
N GLU A 626 13.92 -19.21 18.18
CA GLU A 626 14.20 -17.88 17.60
C GLU A 626 15.70 -17.75 17.31
N GLN A 627 16.34 -18.76 16.70
CA GLN A 627 17.81 -18.78 16.64
C GLN A 627 18.40 -17.74 15.66
N GLY A 628 17.77 -17.46 14.52
CA GLY A 628 18.30 -16.51 13.51
C GLY A 628 18.41 -15.07 14.03
N ALA A 629 17.28 -14.45 14.32
CA ALA A 629 17.24 -13.07 14.82
C ALA A 629 17.98 -12.87 16.16
N LYS A 630 17.83 -13.81 17.12
CA LYS A 630 18.52 -13.77 18.43
C LYS A 630 20.04 -13.88 18.30
N ARG A 631 20.55 -14.66 17.33
CA ARG A 631 21.99 -14.78 17.06
C ARG A 631 22.55 -13.50 16.47
N ILE A 632 21.79 -12.83 15.61
CA ILE A 632 22.24 -11.63 14.90
C ILE A 632 22.11 -10.39 15.79
N VAL A 633 21.03 -10.24 16.55
CA VAL A 633 20.71 -9.03 17.30
C VAL A 633 20.48 -9.36 18.77
N THR A 634 21.37 -8.86 19.64
CA THR A 634 21.40 -9.16 21.08
C THR A 634 20.17 -8.67 21.84
N GLU A 635 19.60 -7.54 21.42
CA GLU A 635 18.44 -6.89 22.02
C GLU A 635 17.09 -7.42 21.49
N TRP A 636 17.12 -8.27 20.45
CA TRP A 636 15.92 -8.79 19.82
C TRP A 636 15.03 -9.59 20.78
N PRO A 637 15.55 -10.49 21.64
CA PRO A 637 14.71 -11.27 22.56
C PRO A 637 13.89 -10.40 23.51
N ASP A 638 14.47 -9.32 24.04
CA ASP A 638 13.79 -8.43 24.97
C ASP A 638 12.68 -7.63 24.26
N LEU A 639 12.98 -7.09 23.07
CA LEU A 639 12.00 -6.36 22.26
C LEU A 639 10.83 -7.25 21.84
N ASP A 640 11.14 -8.47 21.45
CA ASP A 640 10.16 -9.44 20.99
C ASP A 640 9.29 -9.98 22.14
N LEU A 641 9.89 -10.27 23.30
CA LEU A 641 9.16 -10.60 24.52
C LEU A 641 8.20 -9.48 24.92
N GLU A 642 8.65 -8.23 24.85
CA GLU A 642 7.82 -7.06 25.13
C GLU A 642 6.65 -6.95 24.15
N ALA A 643 6.89 -7.09 22.84
CA ALA A 643 5.84 -7.09 21.82
C ALA A 643 4.82 -8.22 22.02
N ARG A 644 5.28 -9.41 22.44
CA ARG A 644 4.43 -10.56 22.78
C ARG A 644 3.59 -10.30 24.02
N ARG A 645 4.19 -9.84 25.12
CA ARG A 645 3.50 -9.45 26.36
C ARG A 645 2.45 -8.38 26.13
N PHE A 646 2.77 -7.39 25.30
CA PHE A 646 1.82 -6.39 24.89
C PHE A 646 0.62 -7.02 24.17
N THR A 647 0.89 -7.87 23.18
CA THR A 647 -0.15 -8.53 22.38
C THR A 647 -1.07 -9.36 23.26
N ALA A 648 -0.50 -10.24 24.08
CA ALA A 648 -1.21 -11.11 25.02
C ALA A 648 -2.10 -10.33 26.00
N ARG A 649 -1.58 -9.21 26.54
CA ARG A 649 -2.36 -8.32 27.43
C ARG A 649 -3.61 -7.75 26.76
N ILE A 650 -3.56 -7.46 25.46
CA ILE A 650 -4.69 -6.90 24.71
C ILE A 650 -5.63 -7.99 24.22
N THR A 651 -5.11 -9.15 23.80
CA THR A 651 -5.91 -10.28 23.30
C THR A 651 -6.51 -11.14 24.41
N GLY A 652 -6.01 -11.03 25.66
CA GLY A 652 -6.43 -11.87 26.78
C GLY A 652 -5.83 -13.27 26.74
N GLU A 653 -4.76 -13.48 25.98
CA GLU A 653 -4.03 -14.75 25.90
C GLU A 653 -3.01 -14.86 27.04
N GLU A 654 -2.86 -16.04 27.64
CA GLU A 654 -1.80 -16.30 28.63
C GLU A 654 -0.47 -16.56 27.93
N ILE A 655 0.62 -15.96 28.43
CA ILE A 655 1.98 -16.29 28.00
C ILE A 655 2.53 -17.33 28.98
N ASP A 656 2.85 -18.52 28.48
CA ASP A 656 3.62 -19.52 29.22
C ASP A 656 5.06 -19.01 29.45
N ASP A 657 5.27 -18.25 30.53
CA ASP A 657 6.59 -17.76 30.99
C ASP A 657 7.49 -18.91 31.54
N ALA A 658 7.03 -20.16 31.56
CA ALA A 658 7.64 -21.26 32.33
C ALA A 658 8.88 -21.96 31.70
N LYS A 659 9.58 -21.37 30.72
CA LYS A 659 10.73 -22.03 30.06
C LYS A 659 12.01 -21.19 29.87
N GLU A 660 12.22 -20.11 30.62
CA GLU A 660 13.45 -19.30 30.46
C GLU A 660 14.39 -19.25 31.69
N THR A 661 14.10 -19.98 32.77
CA THR A 661 14.93 -19.93 34.00
C THR A 661 15.76 -21.18 34.28
N ILE A 662 16.37 -21.82 33.27
CA ILE A 662 17.45 -22.79 33.52
C ILE A 662 18.46 -22.74 32.36
N THR A 663 19.43 -21.82 32.40
CA THR A 663 20.78 -21.97 31.81
C THR A 663 21.67 -20.76 32.10
N THR A 664 21.78 -20.36 33.36
CA THR A 664 22.87 -19.46 33.83
C THR A 664 23.40 -19.91 35.18
N SER A 665 23.73 -21.20 35.35
CA SER A 665 24.56 -21.67 36.48
C SER A 665 24.96 -23.15 36.39
N THR A 666 25.41 -23.68 35.24
CA THR A 666 26.23 -24.92 35.22
C THR A 666 26.75 -25.20 33.81
N GLN A 667 27.87 -24.57 33.45
CA GLN A 667 28.81 -25.12 32.46
C GLN A 667 30.15 -24.39 32.58
N ALA A 668 30.74 -24.51 33.77
CA ALA A 668 32.18 -24.49 33.92
C ALA A 668 32.55 -25.89 34.43
N LYS A 669 33.43 -26.57 33.67
CA LYS A 669 33.92 -27.96 33.84
C LYS A 669 33.10 -29.05 33.14
N SER A 670 33.46 -29.30 31.89
CA SER A 670 33.93 -30.63 31.46
C SER A 670 34.36 -30.58 29.98
N GLU A 671 35.63 -30.27 29.75
CA GLU A 671 36.33 -30.72 28.54
C GLU A 671 36.70 -32.20 28.74
N ALA A 672 36.33 -33.06 27.78
CA ALA A 672 37.13 -34.15 27.21
C ALA A 672 36.26 -35.27 26.58
N SER A 673 36.75 -35.79 25.44
CA SER A 673 36.37 -37.02 24.71
C SER A 673 35.06 -36.93 23.87
N SER A 674 35.16 -36.72 22.55
CA SER A 674 35.42 -37.68 21.45
C SER A 674 34.18 -38.47 21.02
N ILE A 675 33.74 -38.29 19.77
CA ILE A 675 33.77 -39.30 18.68
C ILE A 675 32.94 -38.78 17.49
N VAL A 676 33.51 -39.03 16.32
CA VAL A 676 33.05 -38.76 14.96
C VAL A 676 31.91 -39.69 14.60
N GLU A 677 30.81 -39.16 14.05
CA GLU A 677 30.04 -39.86 13.01
C GLU A 677 29.61 -38.84 11.94
N GLU A 678 30.10 -39.09 10.72
CA GLU A 678 29.59 -38.53 9.47
C GLU A 678 28.16 -39.04 9.24
N ASP A 679 27.26 -38.17 8.81
CA ASP A 679 26.10 -38.63 8.04
C ASP A 679 25.97 -37.79 6.77
N LYS A 680 26.28 -38.45 5.64
CA LYS A 680 26.18 -37.99 4.26
C LYS A 680 24.81 -38.42 3.73
N GLU A 681 23.97 -37.47 3.33
CA GLU A 681 22.92 -37.53 2.27
C GLU A 681 21.91 -36.42 2.58
N SER A 682 21.67 -35.42 1.73
CA SER A 682 21.09 -35.60 0.40
C SER A 682 21.29 -34.32 -0.43
N LYS A 683 21.85 -34.53 -1.62
CA LYS A 683 21.77 -33.62 -2.77
C LYS A 683 20.64 -34.11 -3.67
N SER A 684 19.59 -33.32 -3.83
CA SER A 684 18.52 -33.39 -4.85
C SER A 684 17.42 -32.47 -4.32
N GLU A 685 16.87 -31.47 -4.99
CA GLU A 685 16.72 -31.13 -6.39
C GLU A 685 16.53 -29.61 -6.52
N LEU A 686 16.71 -29.14 -7.76
CA LEU A 686 16.80 -27.77 -8.25
C LEU A 686 15.57 -26.88 -8.02
#